data_AF-A0A6G3Q3L2-F1
#
_entry.id   AF-A0A6G3Q3L2-F1
#
_cell.length_a   1.000
_cell.length_b   1.000
_cell.length_c   1.000
_cell.angle_alpha   90.00
_cell.angle_beta   90.00
_cell.angle_gamma   90.00
#
_symmetry.space_group_name_H-M   'P 1'
#
loop_
_entity.id
_entity.type
_entity.pdbx_description
1 polymer ?
#
loop_
_entity_poly.entity_id
_entity_poly.type
_entity_poly.pdbx_seq_one_letter_code
_entity_poly.pdbx_strand_id
1 'polypeptide(L)'
;MRPFSTFRTAGRAVGRAAGKPAGKPAGRSTVRRRTAFVGVGALTAGLLLTSPQPASAANLVLNPGFETVGSGDMPYCWEKSGWGDNDFTFSTVTGGHSGSKAMKVELTRRVSGDRKALITEDTTCAPVVTAGKQYDLGLWYKTTTPDAAITLFRHDTTLGWQYWTDLKTLEMQGSWTQATVRTPAVPAGTDRITWGVSVYGTGSATTDDYTMEQVVDPVPPATCTGTAEECANGKWTVLPTQNPVRSMHSVVLNNGKVLLIAGSGNSEEQFNAGTFTSAVYDPANGTYKVIPTPKDMFCSGHVQLQDGRVLVMSGNKAYPVAGGHGYEGFKDSYIFDPVTETYSKTNDLNDGHWYPSATALGNGDVISFGGLKEDSTGSVTAELWSDAQQKWLPLWQVNQTWSYWGLYPSMILMQDGRLFYSGSHVFGNGTPGTGSAIYDYAANTTTAISGLQNKDQRDQSASVLLPPAQDQRVLTLGGGNIESNPDAGRLTDVIDLKAANPAYVAGPPLPQGTVDLGNGPVAETGSQGKMYVSAVLLPDGKVLETGGALHNRANPVFESSIYDPAANTFDPVAADPQARGYHSSSFLLPDGRVMSTGDNPGNGTWNHNVSIYTPPYLLKGTRPTITSVIDGEWNYGDTQRITVDRPIVKAELIRPAAVTHSSDPNQRFVDLPLSVDGNNIDLNVTSNPNLAPPGWYMLFAVDANGVPSVAKWVHLQGPAALSSTAMSMSMPAESSDATPSAHIHSFADGLKGKVTGPGKKRASQQVSPTLSGCDRHYGSINVCVPTVFPAEVKKTTAARCAWLKANDYGRLKINGKDDPLGLDPSRNGVACEKQDLRKSARK
;
A
#
# COMPACT_ATOMS: atom_id res chain seq x y z
N MET A 1 -61.93 34.14 -19.93
CA MET A 1 -63.29 33.60 -20.21
C MET A 1 -63.54 32.43 -19.26
N ARG A 2 -64.64 32.50 -18.51
CA ARG A 2 -65.24 31.42 -17.69
C ARG A 2 -66.08 30.50 -18.64
N PRO A 3 -66.67 29.33 -18.24
CA PRO A 3 -67.24 29.15 -16.90
C PRO A 3 -67.52 27.74 -16.30
N PHE A 4 -68.03 27.77 -15.04
CA PHE A 4 -68.98 26.87 -14.34
C PHE A 4 -68.52 25.48 -13.87
N SER A 5 -68.86 24.93 -12.68
CA SER A 5 -69.86 25.23 -11.63
C SER A 5 -69.61 24.34 -10.37
N THR A 6 -69.44 24.85 -9.12
CA THR A 6 -70.40 24.90 -7.96
C THR A 6 -70.73 23.56 -7.24
N PHE A 7 -71.01 23.39 -5.91
CA PHE A 7 -71.37 24.25 -4.75
C PHE A 7 -71.45 23.43 -3.41
N ARG A 8 -71.11 24.06 -2.24
CA ARG A 8 -71.81 24.07 -0.89
C ARG A 8 -72.07 22.76 -0.08
N THR A 9 -72.17 22.64 1.27
CA THR A 9 -71.98 23.49 2.50
C THR A 9 -72.13 22.63 3.80
N ALA A 10 -71.42 23.03 4.88
CA ALA A 10 -71.81 23.18 6.31
C ALA A 10 -72.44 22.06 7.18
N GLY A 11 -71.90 21.91 8.41
CA GLY A 11 -72.57 21.38 9.61
C GLY A 11 -71.70 21.51 10.89
N ARG A 12 -72.24 22.15 11.94
CA ARG A 12 -71.61 22.62 13.21
C ARG A 12 -72.17 21.82 14.41
N ALA A 13 -71.39 21.61 15.49
CA ALA A 13 -71.73 21.88 16.93
C ALA A 13 -70.89 21.03 17.92
N VAL A 14 -70.04 21.60 18.81
CA VAL A 14 -70.21 22.14 20.19
C VAL A 14 -70.15 21.10 21.34
N GLY A 15 -69.22 21.32 22.28
CA GLY A 15 -69.25 20.84 23.67
C GLY A 15 -68.08 21.41 24.50
N ARG A 16 -68.36 22.10 25.62
CA ARG A 16 -67.47 23.01 26.39
C ARG A 16 -67.58 22.68 27.89
N ALA A 17 -66.48 22.78 28.67
CA ALA A 17 -66.37 23.22 30.09
C ALA A 17 -64.97 22.78 30.65
N ALA A 18 -64.03 23.60 31.13
CA ALA A 18 -63.95 24.72 32.10
C ALA A 18 -63.63 24.28 33.56
N GLY A 19 -62.49 24.74 34.11
CA GLY A 19 -62.20 24.72 35.56
C GLY A 19 -60.71 24.82 35.99
N LYS A 20 -60.32 25.97 36.55
CA LYS A 20 -59.19 26.24 37.50
C LYS A 20 -59.83 26.98 38.72
N PRO A 21 -59.22 27.25 39.91
CA PRO A 21 -57.78 27.37 40.25
C PRO A 21 -57.32 26.97 41.71
N ALA A 22 -55.99 27.16 41.98
CA ALA A 22 -55.31 27.63 43.22
C ALA A 22 -55.02 26.72 44.45
N GLY A 23 -53.76 26.79 44.95
CA GLY A 23 -53.36 26.47 46.34
C GLY A 23 -51.92 25.94 46.58
N LYS A 24 -51.03 26.73 47.22
CA LYS A 24 -49.85 26.33 48.04
C LYS A 24 -50.22 26.63 49.54
N PRO A 25 -49.52 26.23 50.64
CA PRO A 25 -48.08 25.86 50.80
C PRO A 25 -47.71 24.76 51.88
N ALA A 26 -46.39 24.53 52.07
CA ALA A 26 -45.64 24.07 53.27
C ALA A 26 -45.82 22.61 53.81
N GLY A 27 -44.79 21.86 54.28
CA GLY A 27 -43.35 22.12 54.43
C GLY A 27 -42.57 20.94 55.10
N ARG A 28 -41.23 21.10 55.17
CA ARG A 28 -40.20 20.48 56.06
C ARG A 28 -39.91 18.96 55.91
N SER A 29 -38.71 18.54 55.48
CA SER A 29 -37.41 18.42 56.23
C SER A 29 -37.11 16.91 56.41
N THR A 30 -36.10 16.27 55.81
CA THR A 30 -34.66 16.32 56.20
C THR A 30 -33.72 15.72 55.12
N VAL A 31 -32.74 16.54 54.70
CA VAL A 31 -31.27 16.31 54.48
C VAL A 31 -30.77 14.86 54.75
N ARG A 32 -29.97 14.15 53.92
CA ARG A 32 -28.64 14.45 53.32
C ARG A 32 -28.19 13.30 52.38
N ARG A 33 -27.63 13.60 51.19
CA ARG A 33 -26.33 13.05 50.73
C ARG A 33 -25.84 13.87 49.52
N ARG A 34 -24.54 14.18 49.55
CA ARG A 34 -23.84 15.22 48.79
C ARG A 34 -23.66 14.85 47.31
N THR A 35 -23.91 15.82 46.43
CA THR A 35 -23.33 15.92 45.09
C THR A 35 -22.62 17.27 45.02
N ALA A 36 -21.32 17.27 44.72
CA ALA A 36 -20.53 18.47 44.60
C ALA A 36 -20.56 18.98 43.14
N PHE A 37 -20.91 20.25 42.99
CA PHE A 37 -20.78 21.06 41.78
C PHE A 37 -19.37 21.61 41.66
N VAL A 38 -18.78 21.56 40.46
CA VAL A 38 -17.86 22.55 39.88
C VAL A 38 -18.11 22.41 38.36
N GLY A 39 -18.64 23.39 37.61
CA GLY A 39 -18.13 24.75 37.44
C GLY A 39 -17.13 24.78 36.28
N VAL A 40 -17.56 24.45 35.04
CA VAL A 40 -16.68 24.51 33.85
C VAL A 40 -16.66 25.94 33.32
N GLY A 41 -15.59 26.66 33.66
CA GLY A 41 -15.21 27.91 33.02
C GLY A 41 -14.53 27.65 31.67
N ALA A 42 -14.70 28.61 30.77
CA ALA A 42 -14.18 28.61 29.40
C ALA A 42 -12.64 28.44 29.35
N LEU A 43 -12.20 27.60 28.41
CA LEU A 43 -10.82 27.58 27.90
C LEU A 43 -10.90 27.45 26.37
N THR A 44 -10.86 28.60 25.71
CA THR A 44 -10.36 28.75 24.36
C THR A 44 -8.88 28.34 24.34
N ALA A 45 -8.57 27.15 23.83
CA ALA A 45 -7.23 26.73 23.48
C ALA A 45 -7.22 26.45 21.97
N GLY A 46 -6.36 27.17 21.26
CA GLY A 46 -6.26 27.13 19.80
C GLY A 46 -5.95 25.72 19.29
N LEU A 47 -6.70 25.33 18.25
CA LEU A 47 -6.25 24.30 17.32
C LEU A 47 -4.94 24.79 16.69
N LEU A 48 -3.82 24.29 17.18
CA LEU A 48 -2.60 24.25 16.40
C LEU A 48 -2.83 23.22 15.30
N LEU A 49 -3.00 23.73 14.08
CA LEU A 49 -2.87 22.97 12.84
C LEU A 49 -1.47 22.32 12.85
N THR A 50 -1.38 21.06 13.26
CA THR A 50 -0.21 20.24 12.98
C THR A 50 -0.27 19.92 11.50
N SER A 51 0.49 20.66 10.70
CA SER A 51 0.76 20.33 9.30
C SER A 51 1.21 18.87 9.21
N PRO A 52 0.67 18.07 8.26
CA PRO A 52 1.14 16.70 8.07
C PRO A 52 2.63 16.73 7.75
N GLN A 53 3.41 16.07 8.60
CA GLN A 53 4.84 15.93 8.42
C GLN A 53 5.06 15.06 7.18
N PRO A 54 5.74 15.55 6.12
CA PRO A 54 6.11 14.71 5.00
C PRO A 54 6.94 13.53 5.52
N ALA A 55 6.93 12.40 4.79
CA ALA A 55 7.80 11.26 5.08
C ALA A 55 9.21 11.78 5.40
N SER A 56 9.69 11.53 6.62
CA SER A 56 10.96 12.05 7.12
C SER A 56 12.05 11.69 6.13
N ALA A 57 12.71 12.72 5.59
CA ALA A 57 13.90 12.53 4.79
C ALA A 57 14.90 11.74 5.64
N ALA A 58 15.64 10.80 5.04
CA ALA A 58 16.62 10.01 5.77
C ALA A 58 17.56 10.93 6.55
N ASN A 59 17.64 10.76 7.88
CA ASN A 59 18.50 11.55 8.75
C ASN A 59 19.94 11.48 8.25
N LEU A 60 20.54 12.64 7.96
CA LEU A 60 21.89 12.72 7.39
C LEU A 60 23.00 12.47 8.44
N VAL A 61 22.67 12.47 9.74
CA VAL A 61 23.63 12.24 10.83
C VAL A 61 23.87 10.74 11.04
N LEU A 62 25.14 10.32 10.98
CA LEU A 62 25.55 8.96 11.33
C LEU A 62 25.71 8.80 12.84
N ASN A 63 25.31 7.63 13.35
CA ASN A 63 25.36 7.29 14.78
C ASN A 63 24.75 8.39 15.70
N PRO A 64 23.52 8.85 15.43
CA PRO A 64 22.95 10.04 16.06
C PRO A 64 22.70 9.91 17.56
N GLY A 65 22.56 8.68 18.07
CA GLY A 65 22.39 8.37 19.50
C GLY A 65 23.64 7.78 20.16
N PHE A 66 24.82 7.89 19.54
CA PHE A 66 26.11 7.48 20.13
C PHE A 66 26.24 5.97 20.47
N GLU A 67 25.38 5.11 19.94
CA GLU A 67 25.33 3.68 20.28
C GLU A 67 26.51 2.88 19.71
N THR A 68 27.09 3.34 18.61
CA THR A 68 28.20 2.66 17.95
C THR A 68 29.53 3.14 18.51
N VAL A 69 30.36 2.20 18.99
CA VAL A 69 31.69 2.47 19.51
C VAL A 69 32.61 2.95 18.39
N GLY A 70 33.31 4.07 18.62
CA GLY A 70 34.25 4.65 17.67
C GLY A 70 35.71 4.36 18.03
N SER A 71 36.60 5.26 17.59
CA SER A 71 38.02 5.23 17.93
C SER A 71 38.29 6.05 19.20
N GLY A 72 39.11 5.49 20.10
CA GLY A 72 39.41 6.13 21.39
C GLY A 72 38.19 6.20 22.32
N ASP A 73 38.05 7.30 23.06
CA ASP A 73 36.95 7.50 24.01
C ASP A 73 35.70 8.14 23.38
N MET A 74 35.61 8.21 22.05
CA MET A 74 34.47 8.81 21.35
C MET A 74 33.67 7.76 20.56
N PRO A 75 32.34 7.93 20.45
CA PRO A 75 31.49 7.14 19.57
C PRO A 75 31.86 7.30 18.09
N TYR A 76 31.49 6.33 17.26
CA TYR A 76 31.76 6.35 15.82
C TYR A 76 31.16 7.60 15.16
N CYS A 77 31.93 8.29 14.32
CA CYS A 77 31.61 9.57 13.69
C CYS A 77 31.41 10.78 14.63
N TRP A 78 31.96 10.70 15.84
CA TRP A 78 32.00 11.81 16.79
C TRP A 78 33.42 12.09 17.26
N GLU A 79 33.75 13.36 17.44
CA GLU A 79 35.05 13.80 17.90
C GLU A 79 34.97 14.86 19.01
N LYS A 80 36.07 14.96 19.78
CA LYS A 80 36.25 15.99 20.79
C LYS A 80 36.75 17.26 20.09
N SER A 81 36.05 18.37 20.25
CA SER A 81 36.47 19.67 19.68
C SER A 81 36.34 20.79 20.71
N GLY A 82 37.08 21.88 20.52
CA GLY A 82 37.10 23.05 21.39
C GLY A 82 38.49 23.64 21.59
N TRP A 83 38.54 24.84 22.19
CA TRP A 83 39.77 25.60 22.41
C TRP A 83 39.76 26.34 23.76
N GLY A 84 40.87 26.97 24.14
CA GLY A 84 40.97 27.82 25.34
C GLY A 84 41.28 27.08 26.65
N ASP A 85 41.45 27.88 27.71
CA ASP A 85 41.83 27.44 29.07
C ASP A 85 40.58 27.12 29.90
N ASN A 86 40.32 25.83 30.08
CA ASN A 86 39.23 25.28 30.86
C ASN A 86 39.56 23.85 31.31
N ASP A 87 38.90 23.41 32.39
CA ASP A 87 38.95 22.04 32.89
C ASP A 87 37.68 21.33 32.45
N PHE A 88 37.82 20.24 31.68
CA PHE A 88 36.70 19.64 30.96
C PHE A 88 36.71 18.12 30.97
N THR A 89 35.56 17.53 30.67
CA THR A 89 35.39 16.09 30.51
C THR A 89 34.41 15.78 29.39
N PHE A 90 34.73 14.76 28.60
CA PHE A 90 33.85 14.13 27.63
C PHE A 90 33.54 12.72 28.11
N SER A 91 32.27 12.35 28.17
CA SER A 91 31.89 11.02 28.64
C SER A 91 30.62 10.54 27.95
N THR A 92 30.61 9.28 27.53
CA THR A 92 29.37 8.61 27.13
C THR A 92 28.67 8.08 28.39
N VAL A 93 27.48 8.59 28.67
CA VAL A 93 26.70 8.25 29.86
C VAL A 93 25.61 7.24 29.54
N THR A 94 25.13 6.52 30.56
CA THR A 94 23.96 5.63 30.45
C THR A 94 22.66 6.39 30.71
N GLY A 95 21.58 6.01 30.06
CA GLY A 95 20.27 6.67 30.20
C GLY A 95 20.05 7.76 29.15
N GLY A 96 20.33 7.42 27.89
CA GLY A 96 19.94 8.20 26.71
C GLY A 96 18.44 8.50 26.68
N HIS A 97 18.06 9.46 25.87
CA HIS A 97 16.65 9.73 25.56
C HIS A 97 16.08 8.53 24.79
N SER A 98 16.82 8.06 23.79
CA SER A 98 16.63 6.76 23.16
C SER A 98 17.87 5.89 23.37
N GLY A 99 17.77 4.59 23.07
CA GLY A 99 18.91 3.70 23.19
C GLY A 99 19.48 3.55 24.61
N SER A 100 20.79 3.33 24.69
CA SER A 100 21.53 3.06 25.93
C SER A 100 22.58 4.12 26.27
N LYS A 101 22.93 4.98 25.31
CA LYS A 101 24.03 5.95 25.39
C LYS A 101 23.54 7.37 25.19
N ALA A 102 24.31 8.32 25.71
CA ALA A 102 24.21 9.74 25.40
C ALA A 102 25.59 10.38 25.62
N MET A 103 25.84 11.54 25.01
CA MET A 103 27.12 12.24 25.15
C MET A 103 27.00 13.36 26.18
N LYS A 104 27.85 13.34 27.22
CA LYS A 104 27.98 14.44 28.19
C LYS A 104 29.31 15.17 27.98
N VAL A 105 29.22 16.48 27.76
CA VAL A 105 30.34 17.43 27.77
C VAL A 105 30.21 18.32 28.99
N GLU A 106 31.25 18.40 29.80
CA GLU A 106 31.24 19.14 31.08
C GLU A 106 32.47 20.01 31.22
N LEU A 107 32.28 21.24 31.69
CA LEU A 107 33.33 22.17 32.11
C LEU A 107 33.17 22.45 33.61
N THR A 108 34.21 22.19 34.39
CA THR A 108 34.21 22.43 35.84
C THR A 108 34.90 23.75 36.20
N ARG A 109 35.82 24.23 35.36
CA ARG A 109 36.45 25.55 35.42
C ARG A 109 36.57 26.12 34.02
N ARG A 110 36.38 27.44 33.86
CA ARG A 110 36.63 28.12 32.59
C ARG A 110 37.24 29.50 32.79
N VAL A 111 38.29 29.77 32.04
CA VAL A 111 38.85 31.12 31.81
C VAL A 111 38.50 31.60 30.39
N SER A 112 38.67 30.75 29.39
CA SER A 112 38.34 31.07 27.99
C SER A 112 37.96 29.84 27.16
N GLY A 113 37.41 30.08 25.98
CA GLY A 113 37.12 29.05 24.97
C GLY A 113 35.89 28.19 25.27
N ASP A 114 35.83 26.98 24.76
CA ASP A 114 34.66 26.10 24.78
C ASP A 114 35.03 24.62 24.64
N ARG A 115 34.06 23.72 24.84
CA ARG A 115 34.17 22.31 24.44
C ARG A 115 32.87 21.82 23.81
N LYS A 116 32.99 20.96 22.80
CA LYS A 116 31.88 20.39 22.05
C LYS A 116 32.18 18.98 21.58
N ALA A 117 31.15 18.13 21.59
CA ALA A 117 31.17 16.89 20.84
C ALA A 117 30.61 17.19 19.46
N LEU A 118 31.42 16.96 18.43
CA LEU A 118 31.14 17.37 17.05
C LEU A 118 31.08 16.13 16.16
N ILE A 119 30.26 16.16 15.11
CA ILE A 119 30.34 15.14 14.06
C ILE A 119 31.74 15.23 13.45
N THR A 120 32.42 14.09 13.27
CA THR A 120 33.82 14.05 12.81
C THR A 120 34.00 14.81 11.49
N GLU A 121 35.00 15.68 11.45
CA GLU A 121 35.33 16.59 10.35
C GLU A 121 36.02 15.88 9.15
N ASP A 122 35.37 14.85 8.62
CA ASP A 122 35.88 14.09 7.47
C ASP A 122 34.79 13.75 6.43
N THR A 123 35.21 13.15 5.32
CA THR A 123 34.32 12.82 4.21
C THR A 123 33.41 11.62 4.45
N THR A 124 33.69 10.83 5.49
CA THR A 124 32.92 9.63 5.87
C THR A 124 31.76 10.01 6.79
N CYS A 125 31.99 10.93 7.71
CA CYS A 125 31.08 11.23 8.81
C CYS A 125 30.30 12.54 8.62
N ALA A 126 30.91 13.58 8.05
CA ALA A 126 30.24 14.86 7.92
C ALA A 126 29.21 14.85 6.76
N PRO A 127 27.95 15.24 7.01
CA PRO A 127 26.91 15.32 5.99
C PRO A 127 27.32 16.13 4.75
N VAL A 128 27.02 15.59 3.57
CA VAL A 128 27.14 16.32 2.30
C VAL A 128 25.99 17.33 2.19
N VAL A 129 26.30 18.55 1.75
CA VAL A 129 25.31 19.61 1.58
C VAL A 129 25.37 20.27 0.21
N THR A 130 24.28 20.92 -0.18
CA THR A 130 24.18 21.65 -1.45
C THR A 130 24.10 23.15 -1.20
N ALA A 131 24.95 23.93 -1.88
CA ALA A 131 24.91 25.38 -1.85
C ALA A 131 23.50 25.92 -2.18
N GLY A 132 23.05 26.93 -1.44
CA GLY A 132 21.73 27.54 -1.54
C GLY A 132 20.60 26.81 -0.80
N LYS A 133 20.82 25.56 -0.34
CA LYS A 133 19.83 24.82 0.47
C LYS A 133 19.91 25.17 1.94
N GLN A 134 18.86 24.86 2.69
CA GLN A 134 18.83 24.93 4.15
C GLN A 134 18.59 23.55 4.73
N TYR A 135 18.93 23.35 6.00
CA TYR A 135 18.76 22.07 6.69
C TYR A 135 18.10 22.31 8.06
N ASP A 136 17.17 21.46 8.45
CA ASP A 136 16.60 21.44 9.79
C ASP A 136 17.43 20.50 10.67
N LEU A 137 18.02 21.06 11.74
CA LEU A 137 18.81 20.35 12.73
C LEU A 137 17.93 20.09 13.95
N GLY A 138 18.07 18.91 14.55
CA GLY A 138 17.37 18.53 15.78
C GLY A 138 18.25 17.72 16.72
N LEU A 139 18.04 17.84 18.03
CA LEU A 139 18.60 16.95 19.03
C LEU A 139 17.72 16.90 20.27
N TRP A 140 17.94 15.89 21.11
CA TRP A 140 17.48 15.86 22.49
C TRP A 140 18.60 16.26 23.44
N TYR A 141 18.30 17.07 24.46
CA TYR A 141 19.31 17.55 25.38
C TYR A 141 18.83 17.73 26.83
N LYS A 142 19.79 17.77 27.74
CA LYS A 142 19.73 18.25 29.13
C LYS A 142 20.94 19.17 29.33
N THR A 143 20.77 20.31 30.00
CA THR A 143 21.91 21.19 30.29
C THR A 143 21.78 21.86 31.64
N THR A 144 22.91 21.94 32.36
CA THR A 144 23.04 22.59 33.66
C THR A 144 23.67 23.98 33.57
N THR A 145 23.93 24.46 32.35
CA THR A 145 24.48 25.79 32.08
C THR A 145 23.63 26.49 31.02
N PRO A 146 23.38 27.80 31.14
CA PRO A 146 22.71 28.58 30.09
C PRO A 146 23.66 28.87 28.91
N ASP A 147 24.96 28.63 29.09
CA ASP A 147 25.99 28.92 28.11
C ASP A 147 26.26 27.69 27.22
N ALA A 148 25.20 27.10 26.67
CA ALA A 148 25.27 26.01 25.71
C ALA A 148 24.57 26.41 24.41
N ALA A 149 25.18 26.15 23.24
CA ALA A 149 24.56 26.47 21.96
C ALA A 149 24.79 25.38 20.91
N ILE A 150 23.84 25.25 19.98
CA ILE A 150 24.01 24.49 18.75
C ILE A 150 24.94 25.30 17.84
N THR A 151 26.13 24.77 17.59
CA THR A 151 27.16 25.44 16.78
C THR A 151 27.38 24.69 15.49
N LEU A 152 27.48 25.46 14.40
CA LEU A 152 27.59 24.98 13.03
C LEU A 152 28.96 25.34 12.45
N PHE A 153 29.57 24.37 11.77
CA PHE A 153 30.79 24.52 11.00
C PHE A 153 30.54 24.06 9.56
N ARG A 154 31.30 24.63 8.63
CA ARG A 154 31.22 24.29 7.21
C ARG A 154 32.59 23.93 6.66
N HIS A 155 32.64 22.98 5.75
CA HIS A 155 33.82 22.72 4.94
C HIS A 155 33.74 23.58 3.69
N ASP A 156 34.60 24.60 3.63
CA ASP A 156 34.81 25.39 2.42
C ASP A 156 35.80 24.63 1.53
N THR A 157 35.45 24.38 0.28
CA THR A 157 36.28 23.57 -0.64
C THR A 157 37.64 24.20 -0.93
N THR A 158 37.83 25.48 -0.57
CA THR A 158 39.10 26.19 -0.71
C THR A 158 39.82 26.43 0.62
N LEU A 159 39.07 26.69 1.70
CA LEU A 159 39.62 27.06 3.01
C LEU A 159 39.58 25.95 4.07
N GLY A 160 39.01 24.78 3.74
CA GLY A 160 38.80 23.68 4.69
C GLY A 160 37.69 23.97 5.70
N TRP A 161 37.76 23.30 6.86
CA TRP A 161 36.78 23.47 7.95
C TRP A 161 36.86 24.84 8.60
N GLN A 162 35.71 25.51 8.70
CA GLN A 162 35.57 26.85 9.24
C GLN A 162 34.37 26.90 10.19
N TYR A 163 34.53 27.63 11.31
CA TYR A 163 33.38 28.05 12.10
C TYR A 163 32.42 28.85 11.22
N TRP A 164 31.14 28.50 11.28
CA TRP A 164 30.13 29.18 10.50
C TRP A 164 29.27 30.09 11.39
N THR A 165 28.54 29.53 12.36
CA THR A 165 27.69 30.32 13.26
C THR A 165 27.17 29.49 14.44
N ASP A 166 26.70 30.17 15.48
CA ASP A 166 25.84 29.59 16.51
C ASP A 166 24.38 29.80 16.11
N LEU A 167 23.63 28.70 16.04
CA LEU A 167 22.26 28.71 15.52
C LEU A 167 21.22 28.95 16.61
N LYS A 168 21.45 28.38 17.80
CA LYS A 168 20.48 28.40 18.89
C LYS A 168 21.15 28.17 20.24
N THR A 169 20.97 29.09 21.17
CA THR A 169 21.28 28.88 22.59
C THR A 169 20.26 27.93 23.20
N LEU A 170 20.74 26.97 23.99
CA LEU A 170 19.94 25.97 24.69
C LEU A 170 19.61 26.46 26.10
N GLU A 171 18.33 26.40 26.45
CA GLU A 171 17.88 26.78 27.79
C GLU A 171 18.24 25.70 28.82
N MET A 172 18.44 26.08 30.08
CA MET A 172 18.69 25.10 31.14
C MET A 172 17.51 24.16 31.33
N GLN A 173 17.76 22.85 31.21
CA GLN A 173 16.74 21.82 31.29
C GLN A 173 17.28 20.60 32.06
N GLY A 174 16.56 20.17 33.08
CA GLY A 174 16.88 18.98 33.89
C GLY A 174 16.32 17.67 33.32
N SER A 175 15.27 17.75 32.50
CA SER A 175 14.67 16.65 31.76
C SER A 175 15.06 16.70 30.29
N TRP A 176 14.97 15.57 29.59
CA TRP A 176 15.18 15.52 28.15
C TRP A 176 14.19 16.44 27.44
N THR A 177 14.72 17.37 26.66
CA THR A 177 13.95 18.34 25.87
C THR A 177 14.48 18.35 24.45
N GLN A 178 13.60 18.46 23.46
CA GLN A 178 13.99 18.55 22.06
C GLN A 178 14.35 20.00 21.70
N ALA A 179 15.45 20.20 20.99
CA ALA A 179 15.77 21.46 20.33
C ALA A 179 15.85 21.23 18.83
N THR A 180 15.13 22.06 18.08
CA THR A 180 15.26 22.16 16.61
C THR A 180 15.67 23.56 16.19
N VAL A 181 16.44 23.66 15.10
CA VAL A 181 16.84 24.92 14.48
C VAL A 181 17.16 24.73 12.99
N ARG A 182 16.82 25.73 12.17
CA ARG A 182 17.11 25.74 10.73
C ARG A 182 18.43 26.44 10.44
N THR A 183 19.25 25.87 9.57
CA THR A 183 20.49 26.52 9.11
C THR A 183 20.18 27.73 8.21
N PRO A 184 21.07 28.72 8.12
CA PRO A 184 21.10 29.64 6.97
C PRO A 184 21.27 28.86 5.65
N ALA A 185 21.01 29.54 4.53
CA ALA A 185 21.30 28.97 3.21
C ALA A 185 22.80 28.66 3.11
N VAL A 186 23.13 27.44 2.68
CA VAL A 186 24.51 26.97 2.54
C VAL A 186 25.27 27.88 1.57
N PRO A 187 26.41 28.48 1.95
CA PRO A 187 27.11 29.41 1.08
C PRO A 187 27.73 28.67 -0.12
N ALA A 188 27.94 29.40 -1.22
CA ALA A 188 28.68 28.87 -2.35
C ALA A 188 30.07 28.36 -1.92
N GLY A 189 30.56 27.30 -2.58
CA GLY A 189 31.84 26.66 -2.25
C GLY A 189 31.83 25.80 -0.98
N THR A 190 30.65 25.49 -0.43
CA THR A 190 30.51 24.56 0.72
C THR A 190 30.00 23.21 0.23
N ASP A 191 30.70 22.13 0.57
CA ASP A 191 30.32 20.76 0.22
C ASP A 191 29.88 19.93 1.44
N ARG A 192 30.27 20.31 2.66
CA ARG A 192 29.90 19.61 3.91
C ARG A 192 29.64 20.56 5.07
N ILE A 193 28.84 20.09 6.02
CA ILE A 193 28.68 20.76 7.32
C ILE A 193 28.88 19.77 8.46
N THR A 194 29.35 20.27 9.59
CA THR A 194 29.37 19.53 10.85
C THR A 194 28.80 20.42 11.95
N TRP A 195 28.21 19.81 12.98
CA TRP A 195 27.58 20.56 14.05
C TRP A 195 27.51 19.75 15.34
N GLY A 196 27.33 20.45 16.44
CA GLY A 196 27.31 19.89 17.78
C GLY A 196 26.83 20.91 18.81
N VAL A 197 26.85 20.53 20.09
CA VAL A 197 26.55 21.47 21.18
C VAL A 197 27.84 21.95 21.82
N SER A 198 28.10 23.24 21.72
CA SER A 198 29.21 23.92 22.37
C SER A 198 28.81 24.36 23.77
N VAL A 199 29.65 24.01 24.74
CA VAL A 199 29.54 24.42 26.15
C VAL A 199 30.56 25.51 26.42
N TYR A 200 30.07 26.74 26.63
CA TYR A 200 30.85 27.96 26.86
C TYR A 200 30.91 28.39 28.33
N GLY A 201 30.16 27.75 29.23
CA GLY A 201 30.13 28.11 30.66
C GLY A 201 30.37 26.90 31.56
N THR A 202 30.71 27.16 32.82
CA THR A 202 30.83 26.09 33.82
C THR A 202 29.48 25.38 33.98
N GLY A 203 29.50 24.05 33.89
CA GLY A 203 28.32 23.19 33.82
C GLY A 203 28.47 22.14 32.74
N SER A 204 27.36 21.49 32.37
CA SER A 204 27.39 20.40 31.40
C SER A 204 26.20 20.42 30.46
N ALA A 205 26.40 19.90 29.25
CA ALA A 205 25.35 19.53 28.33
C ALA A 205 25.43 18.02 28.08
N THR A 206 24.29 17.34 28.22
CA THR A 206 24.12 15.94 27.82
C THR A 206 23.17 15.89 26.63
N THR A 207 23.60 15.31 25.52
CA THR A 207 22.87 15.32 24.25
C THR A 207 22.68 13.91 23.69
N ASP A 208 21.65 13.75 22.88
CA ASP A 208 21.24 12.49 22.25
C ASP A 208 20.39 12.73 20.99
N ASP A 209 20.18 11.67 20.19
CA ASP A 209 19.23 11.63 19.07
C ASP A 209 19.34 12.82 18.08
N TYR A 210 20.52 13.02 17.50
CA TYR A 210 20.76 14.09 16.53
C TYR A 210 20.05 13.82 15.20
N THR A 211 19.44 14.86 14.62
CA THR A 211 18.79 14.81 13.32
C THR A 211 19.27 15.94 12.42
N MET A 212 19.43 15.66 11.13
CA MET A 212 19.68 16.67 10.10
C MET A 212 18.95 16.26 8.82
N GLU A 213 18.03 17.11 8.37
CA GLU A 213 17.22 16.87 7.17
C GLU A 213 17.30 18.11 6.25
N GLN A 214 17.34 17.91 4.94
CA GLN A 214 17.31 19.03 3.99
C GLN A 214 15.92 19.66 3.95
N VAL A 215 15.86 21.00 4.02
CA VAL A 215 14.63 21.76 3.79
C VAL A 215 14.26 21.68 2.32
N VAL A 216 13.05 21.22 2.05
CA VAL A 216 12.49 21.16 0.69
C VAL A 216 12.39 22.59 0.12
N ASP A 217 12.81 22.78 -1.13
CA ASP A 217 12.67 24.08 -1.78
C ASP A 217 11.19 24.51 -1.81
N PRO A 218 10.89 25.82 -1.62
CA PRO A 218 9.53 26.31 -1.80
C PRO A 218 9.11 26.05 -3.25
N VAL A 219 8.07 25.24 -3.41
CA VAL A 219 7.47 24.94 -4.70
C VAL A 219 6.84 26.21 -5.24
N PRO A 220 7.25 26.71 -6.42
CA PRO A 220 6.56 27.83 -7.05
C PRO A 220 5.08 27.47 -7.20
N PRO A 221 4.15 28.34 -6.77
CA PRO A 221 2.74 28.02 -6.79
C PRO A 221 2.29 27.68 -8.20
N ALA A 222 1.57 26.57 -8.34
CA ALA A 222 0.99 26.14 -9.60
C ALA A 222 0.16 27.27 -10.24
N THR A 223 0.41 27.53 -11.53
CA THR A 223 -0.39 28.48 -12.30
C THR A 223 -1.55 27.73 -12.93
N CYS A 224 -2.77 28.09 -12.53
CA CYS A 224 -4.00 27.56 -13.13
C CYS A 224 -4.08 27.88 -14.63
N THR A 225 -4.28 26.87 -15.47
CA THR A 225 -4.42 27.00 -16.93
C THR A 225 -5.87 26.88 -17.43
N GLY A 226 -6.81 26.56 -16.54
CA GLY A 226 -8.26 26.50 -16.80
C GLY A 226 -9.04 27.61 -16.10
N THR A 227 -10.34 27.42 -15.93
CA THR A 227 -11.13 28.25 -15.01
C THR A 227 -10.80 27.92 -13.55
N ALA A 228 -11.16 28.79 -12.61
CA ALA A 228 -10.95 28.52 -11.18
C ALA A 228 -11.64 27.22 -10.72
N GLU A 229 -12.82 26.92 -11.25
CA GLU A 229 -13.55 25.69 -10.96
C GLU A 229 -12.87 24.47 -11.57
N GLU A 230 -12.42 24.55 -12.83
CA GLU A 230 -11.68 23.47 -13.47
C GLU A 230 -10.36 23.18 -12.70
N CYS A 231 -9.64 24.21 -12.26
CA CYS A 231 -8.38 24.01 -11.53
C CYS A 231 -8.58 23.46 -10.11
N ALA A 232 -9.74 23.67 -9.50
CA ALA A 232 -10.08 23.08 -8.21
C ALA A 232 -10.54 21.62 -8.37
N ASN A 233 -11.41 21.35 -9.36
CA ASN A 233 -12.22 20.15 -9.42
C ASN A 233 -11.90 19.26 -10.63
N GLY A 234 -11.00 19.67 -11.52
CA GLY A 234 -10.81 19.05 -12.82
C GLY A 234 -12.01 19.29 -13.73
N LYS A 235 -12.08 18.55 -14.83
CA LYS A 235 -13.22 18.63 -15.76
C LYS A 235 -13.46 17.35 -16.52
N TRP A 236 -14.72 17.11 -16.86
CA TRP A 236 -15.14 16.02 -17.75
C TRP A 236 -15.46 16.54 -19.14
N THR A 237 -14.99 15.81 -20.16
CA THR A 237 -15.34 16.04 -21.57
C THR A 237 -15.95 14.77 -22.14
N VAL A 238 -17.18 14.85 -22.63
CA VAL A 238 -17.79 13.75 -23.39
C VAL A 238 -17.25 13.78 -24.82
N LEU A 239 -16.69 12.67 -25.28
CA LEU A 239 -16.17 12.55 -26.63
C LEU A 239 -17.30 12.53 -27.66
N PRO A 240 -17.11 13.15 -28.83
CA PRO A 240 -18.10 13.07 -29.91
C PRO A 240 -18.18 11.66 -30.52
N THR A 241 -17.08 10.90 -30.46
CA THR A 241 -17.03 9.53 -30.96
C THR A 241 -17.54 8.57 -29.89
N GLN A 242 -18.57 7.82 -30.22
CA GLN A 242 -19.15 6.80 -29.35
C GLN A 242 -18.39 5.48 -29.45
N ASN A 243 -18.41 4.73 -28.35
CA ASN A 243 -17.90 3.36 -28.31
C ASN A 243 -18.79 2.46 -29.18
N PRO A 244 -18.27 1.83 -30.24
CA PRO A 244 -19.09 1.08 -31.20
C PRO A 244 -19.60 -0.26 -30.64
N VAL A 245 -19.10 -0.71 -29.49
CA VAL A 245 -19.47 -1.98 -28.87
C VAL A 245 -20.04 -1.76 -27.47
N ARG A 246 -20.84 -2.71 -26.97
CA ARG A 246 -21.36 -2.71 -25.60
C ARG A 246 -20.30 -3.20 -24.62
N SER A 247 -19.14 -2.54 -24.54
CA SER A 247 -18.00 -3.07 -23.76
C SER A 247 -18.16 -2.85 -22.26
N MET A 248 -18.00 -3.92 -21.49
CA MET A 248 -17.98 -3.87 -20.01
C MET A 248 -16.61 -4.22 -19.42
N HIS A 249 -15.67 -4.64 -20.26
CA HIS A 249 -14.28 -4.89 -19.89
C HIS A 249 -13.40 -3.85 -20.58
N SER A 250 -12.41 -3.33 -19.86
CA SER A 250 -11.48 -2.35 -20.41
C SER A 250 -10.06 -2.66 -19.96
N VAL A 251 -9.15 -2.81 -20.92
CA VAL A 251 -7.75 -3.12 -20.67
C VAL A 251 -6.88 -2.09 -21.38
N VAL A 252 -6.06 -1.36 -20.62
CA VAL A 252 -5.09 -0.41 -21.18
C VAL A 252 -3.87 -1.19 -21.66
N LEU A 253 -3.57 -1.14 -22.96
CA LEU A 253 -2.50 -1.91 -23.58
C LEU A 253 -1.16 -1.17 -23.46
N ASN A 254 -0.05 -1.92 -23.49
CA ASN A 254 1.32 -1.40 -23.40
C ASN A 254 1.77 -0.51 -24.58
N ASN A 255 0.91 -0.33 -25.59
CA ASN A 255 1.08 0.64 -26.68
C ASN A 255 0.24 1.92 -26.49
N GLY A 256 -0.45 2.06 -25.35
CA GLY A 256 -1.30 3.20 -25.01
C GLY A 256 -2.73 3.14 -25.58
N LYS A 257 -3.07 2.12 -26.38
CA LYS A 257 -4.44 1.86 -26.82
C LYS A 257 -5.26 1.19 -25.72
N VAL A 258 -6.57 1.10 -25.92
CA VAL A 258 -7.50 0.46 -24.97
C VAL A 258 -8.27 -0.65 -25.67
N LEU A 259 -8.16 -1.87 -25.16
CA LEU A 259 -9.02 -2.99 -25.56
C LEU A 259 -10.34 -2.91 -24.78
N LEU A 260 -11.45 -2.92 -25.51
CA LEU A 260 -12.82 -2.84 -25.02
C LEU A 260 -13.55 -4.12 -25.40
N ILE A 261 -13.81 -5.02 -24.45
CA ILE A 261 -14.40 -6.33 -24.73
C ILE A 261 -15.90 -6.29 -24.41
N ALA A 262 -16.73 -6.72 -25.36
CA ALA A 262 -18.18 -6.82 -25.19
C ALA A 262 -18.67 -8.27 -25.19
N GLY A 263 -18.09 -9.14 -26.04
CA GLY A 263 -18.72 -10.41 -26.37
C GLY A 263 -20.05 -10.16 -27.08
N SER A 264 -21.13 -10.79 -26.60
CA SER A 264 -22.51 -10.49 -26.99
C SER A 264 -23.02 -9.16 -26.44
N GLY A 265 -22.31 -8.55 -25.49
CA GLY A 265 -22.67 -7.24 -24.95
C GLY A 265 -23.85 -7.29 -23.98
N ASN A 266 -24.08 -8.42 -23.29
CA ASN A 266 -25.32 -8.70 -22.54
C ASN A 266 -26.57 -8.53 -23.43
N SER A 267 -26.56 -9.18 -24.61
CA SER A 267 -27.67 -9.25 -25.55
C SER A 267 -27.88 -10.70 -25.99
N GLU A 268 -29.02 -11.28 -25.61
CA GLU A 268 -29.42 -12.61 -26.08
C GLU A 268 -29.59 -12.65 -27.61
N GLU A 269 -30.00 -11.56 -28.24
CA GLU A 269 -30.11 -11.46 -29.70
C GLU A 269 -28.74 -11.63 -30.37
N GLN A 270 -27.73 -10.89 -29.91
CA GLN A 270 -26.36 -10.98 -30.44
C GLN A 270 -25.75 -12.35 -30.14
N PHE A 271 -26.06 -12.92 -28.97
CA PHE A 271 -25.65 -14.27 -28.60
C PHE A 271 -26.22 -15.33 -29.53
N ASN A 272 -27.53 -15.32 -29.76
CA ASN A 272 -28.21 -16.26 -30.65
C ASN A 272 -27.75 -16.09 -32.11
N ALA A 273 -27.37 -14.87 -32.50
CA ALA A 273 -26.77 -14.58 -33.80
C ALA A 273 -25.30 -15.00 -33.92
N GLY A 274 -24.65 -15.43 -32.83
CA GLY A 274 -23.21 -15.77 -32.80
C GLY A 274 -22.31 -14.56 -33.09
N THR A 275 -22.79 -13.34 -32.83
CA THR A 275 -22.08 -12.10 -33.15
C THR A 275 -21.42 -11.57 -31.88
N PHE A 276 -20.11 -11.78 -31.77
CA PHE A 276 -19.31 -11.36 -30.62
C PHE A 276 -18.28 -10.32 -31.04
N THR A 277 -18.18 -9.24 -30.28
CA THR A 277 -17.35 -8.09 -30.63
C THR A 277 -16.49 -7.60 -29.48
N SER A 278 -15.34 -7.04 -29.87
CA SER A 278 -14.48 -6.19 -29.06
C SER A 278 -14.15 -4.97 -29.90
N ALA A 279 -13.54 -3.95 -29.31
CA ALA A 279 -12.95 -2.83 -30.05
C ALA A 279 -11.61 -2.44 -29.45
N VAL A 280 -10.70 -1.95 -30.28
CA VAL A 280 -9.50 -1.25 -29.83
C VAL A 280 -9.71 0.24 -30.06
N TYR A 281 -9.65 1.02 -28.99
CA TYR A 281 -9.66 2.47 -29.04
C TYR A 281 -8.23 3.01 -29.04
N ASP A 282 -7.95 3.95 -29.93
CA ASP A 282 -6.68 4.67 -29.99
C ASP A 282 -6.86 6.10 -29.47
N PRO A 283 -6.42 6.42 -28.23
CA PRO A 283 -6.57 7.75 -27.66
C PRO A 283 -5.80 8.85 -28.41
N ALA A 284 -4.78 8.51 -29.21
CA ALA A 284 -3.96 9.50 -29.90
C ALA A 284 -4.71 10.20 -31.03
N ASN A 285 -5.61 9.49 -31.71
CA ASN A 285 -6.41 10.01 -32.82
C ASN A 285 -7.93 9.91 -32.57
N GLY A 286 -8.37 9.28 -31.47
CA GLY A 286 -9.77 9.17 -31.09
C GLY A 286 -10.58 8.18 -31.95
N THR A 287 -9.93 7.17 -32.54
CA THR A 287 -10.57 6.20 -33.43
C THR A 287 -10.76 4.83 -32.78
N TYR A 288 -11.69 4.05 -33.35
CA TYR A 288 -11.98 2.68 -32.93
C TYR A 288 -11.77 1.71 -34.08
N LYS A 289 -11.22 0.53 -33.76
CA LYS A 289 -11.21 -0.64 -34.63
C LYS A 289 -12.00 -1.76 -33.99
N VAL A 290 -13.09 -2.18 -34.62
CA VAL A 290 -13.87 -3.35 -34.15
C VAL A 290 -13.08 -4.62 -34.43
N ILE A 291 -12.99 -5.48 -33.42
CA ILE A 291 -12.26 -6.75 -33.45
C ILE A 291 -13.25 -7.91 -33.40
N PRO A 292 -13.23 -8.82 -34.41
CA PRO A 292 -13.97 -10.07 -34.34
C PRO A 292 -13.56 -10.86 -33.09
N THR A 293 -14.53 -11.23 -32.25
CA THR A 293 -14.27 -11.95 -31.01
C THR A 293 -14.70 -13.40 -31.17
N PRO A 294 -13.84 -14.39 -30.88
CA PRO A 294 -14.09 -15.79 -31.25
C PRO A 294 -15.17 -16.49 -30.43
N LYS A 295 -15.47 -15.98 -29.22
CA LYS A 295 -16.44 -16.51 -28.27
C LYS A 295 -17.16 -15.38 -27.57
N ASP A 296 -18.25 -15.71 -26.87
CA ASP A 296 -18.94 -14.74 -26.03
C ASP A 296 -18.13 -14.44 -24.76
N MET A 297 -17.21 -13.48 -24.88
CA MET A 297 -16.39 -13.01 -23.76
C MET A 297 -17.15 -12.08 -22.80
N PHE A 298 -18.49 -11.95 -22.94
CA PHE A 298 -19.35 -11.40 -21.90
C PHE A 298 -19.04 -12.14 -20.59
N CYS A 299 -18.77 -11.39 -19.52
CA CYS A 299 -18.49 -11.93 -18.19
C CYS A 299 -17.21 -12.76 -18.05
N SER A 300 -16.25 -12.58 -18.98
CA SER A 300 -14.94 -13.22 -18.90
C SER A 300 -14.07 -12.63 -17.77
N GLY A 301 -13.07 -13.38 -17.33
CA GLY A 301 -11.95 -12.83 -16.54
C GLY A 301 -10.82 -12.41 -17.47
N HIS A 302 -10.01 -11.44 -17.05
CA HIS A 302 -8.88 -11.00 -17.85
C HIS A 302 -7.75 -10.43 -17.01
N VAL A 303 -6.52 -10.59 -17.51
CA VAL A 303 -5.31 -10.03 -16.88
C VAL A 303 -4.24 -9.79 -17.93
N GLN A 304 -3.40 -8.78 -17.72
CA GLN A 304 -2.21 -8.57 -18.54
C GLN A 304 -1.09 -9.49 -18.08
N LEU A 305 -0.58 -10.29 -19.02
CA LEU A 305 0.58 -11.16 -18.86
C LEU A 305 1.88 -10.34 -18.79
N GLN A 306 2.98 -11.01 -18.45
CA GLN A 306 4.29 -10.36 -18.32
C GLN A 306 4.66 -9.63 -19.63
N ASP A 307 4.53 -10.31 -20.76
CA ASP A 307 4.89 -9.76 -22.07
C ASP A 307 3.94 -8.65 -22.61
N GLY A 308 2.87 -8.31 -21.87
CA GLY A 308 1.90 -7.28 -22.25
C GLY A 308 0.73 -7.79 -23.08
N ARG A 309 0.68 -9.07 -23.44
CA ARG A 309 -0.52 -9.68 -24.01
C ARG A 309 -1.61 -9.83 -22.95
N VAL A 310 -2.87 -9.89 -23.37
CA VAL A 310 -4.00 -10.00 -22.45
C VAL A 310 -4.53 -11.43 -22.45
N LEU A 311 -4.42 -12.12 -21.33
CA LEU A 311 -5.10 -13.40 -21.13
C LEU A 311 -6.56 -13.13 -20.81
N VAL A 312 -7.47 -13.67 -21.62
CA VAL A 312 -8.92 -13.62 -21.44
C VAL A 312 -9.42 -15.05 -21.22
N MET A 313 -10.11 -15.27 -20.12
CA MET A 313 -10.48 -16.62 -19.66
C MET A 313 -11.98 -16.72 -19.43
N SER A 314 -12.53 -17.83 -19.92
CA SER A 314 -13.95 -18.12 -19.82
C SER A 314 -14.84 -17.00 -20.40
N GLY A 315 -16.06 -16.86 -19.92
CA GLY A 315 -17.10 -16.00 -20.47
C GLY A 315 -18.45 -16.68 -20.42
N ASN A 316 -19.36 -16.29 -21.30
CA ASN A 316 -20.73 -16.74 -21.29
C ASN A 316 -20.96 -17.91 -22.25
N LYS A 317 -21.29 -19.08 -21.70
CA LYS A 317 -21.68 -20.26 -22.46
C LYS A 317 -23.15 -20.25 -22.82
N ALA A 318 -24.00 -19.79 -21.90
CA ALA A 318 -25.45 -19.74 -22.09
C ALA A 318 -26.10 -18.69 -21.17
N TYR A 319 -27.15 -18.05 -21.68
CA TYR A 319 -28.04 -17.17 -20.91
C TYR A 319 -29.03 -17.99 -20.08
N PRO A 320 -29.56 -17.44 -18.97
CA PRO A 320 -30.53 -18.12 -18.13
C PRO A 320 -31.83 -18.43 -18.87
N VAL A 321 -32.41 -19.60 -18.61
CA VAL A 321 -33.71 -20.02 -19.15
C VAL A 321 -34.70 -20.20 -18.00
N ALA A 322 -35.89 -19.61 -18.12
CA ALA A 322 -36.91 -19.70 -17.07
C ALA A 322 -37.28 -21.17 -16.75
N GLY A 323 -37.16 -21.55 -15.47
CA GLY A 323 -37.39 -22.92 -15.01
C GLY A 323 -36.33 -23.94 -15.43
N GLY A 324 -35.26 -23.50 -16.10
CA GLY A 324 -34.11 -24.29 -16.52
C GLY A 324 -32.84 -23.94 -15.74
N HIS A 325 -31.77 -23.63 -16.46
CA HIS A 325 -30.47 -23.27 -15.91
C HIS A 325 -30.29 -21.75 -15.77
N GLY A 326 -29.30 -21.35 -14.98
CA GLY A 326 -28.86 -19.96 -14.87
C GLY A 326 -27.86 -19.59 -15.97
N TYR A 327 -27.07 -18.54 -15.72
CA TYR A 327 -25.88 -18.29 -16.54
C TYR A 327 -24.89 -19.46 -16.41
N GLU A 328 -24.21 -19.78 -17.52
CA GLU A 328 -23.20 -20.85 -17.57
C GLU A 328 -21.88 -20.29 -18.08
N GLY A 329 -20.76 -20.67 -17.47
CA GLY A 329 -19.42 -20.32 -17.94
C GLY A 329 -18.76 -21.41 -18.76
N PHE A 330 -17.98 -21.10 -19.80
CA PHE A 330 -17.23 -22.09 -20.61
C PHE A 330 -15.76 -22.24 -20.19
N LYS A 331 -15.05 -23.27 -20.65
CA LYS A 331 -13.64 -23.53 -20.26
C LYS A 331 -12.60 -22.90 -21.18
N ASP A 332 -12.99 -22.39 -22.34
CA ASP A 332 -12.06 -21.79 -23.30
C ASP A 332 -11.32 -20.57 -22.71
N SER A 333 -10.07 -20.39 -23.11
CA SER A 333 -9.34 -19.14 -22.94
C SER A 333 -8.56 -18.74 -24.19
N TYR A 334 -8.25 -17.46 -24.24
CA TYR A 334 -7.65 -16.79 -25.39
C TYR A 334 -6.59 -15.80 -24.92
N ILE A 335 -5.63 -15.53 -25.79
CA ILE A 335 -4.69 -14.42 -25.63
C ILE A 335 -4.98 -13.38 -26.71
N PHE A 336 -5.22 -12.15 -26.30
CA PHE A 336 -5.23 -10.99 -27.19
C PHE A 336 -3.81 -10.43 -27.31
N ASP A 337 -3.32 -10.35 -28.55
CA ASP A 337 -2.05 -9.74 -28.87
C ASP A 337 -2.26 -8.25 -29.27
N PRO A 338 -1.71 -7.28 -28.51
CA PRO A 338 -1.89 -5.85 -28.79
C PRO A 338 -1.16 -5.37 -30.05
N VAL A 339 -0.21 -6.14 -30.60
CA VAL A 339 0.53 -5.79 -31.82
C VAL A 339 -0.29 -6.15 -33.06
N THR A 340 -0.79 -7.38 -33.12
CA THR A 340 -1.62 -7.85 -34.24
C THR A 340 -3.08 -7.46 -34.10
N GLU A 341 -3.51 -7.13 -32.87
CA GLU A 341 -4.91 -6.87 -32.48
C GLU A 341 -5.82 -8.07 -32.81
N THR A 342 -5.35 -9.27 -32.47
CA THR A 342 -6.07 -10.54 -32.70
C THR A 342 -6.09 -11.44 -31.47
N TYR A 343 -7.11 -12.32 -31.42
CA TYR A 343 -7.23 -13.35 -30.40
C TYR A 343 -6.67 -14.69 -30.91
N SER A 344 -5.87 -15.36 -30.10
CA SER A 344 -5.42 -16.74 -30.32
C SER A 344 -5.90 -17.64 -29.19
N LYS A 345 -6.42 -18.84 -29.50
CA LYS A 345 -6.90 -19.78 -28.48
C LYS A 345 -5.72 -20.43 -27.77
N THR A 346 -5.82 -20.61 -26.45
CA THR A 346 -4.89 -21.41 -25.65
C THR A 346 -5.51 -22.79 -25.34
N ASN A 347 -4.94 -23.55 -24.39
CA ASN A 347 -5.68 -24.67 -23.81
C ASN A 347 -6.84 -24.17 -22.93
N ASP A 348 -7.78 -25.07 -22.65
CA ASP A 348 -8.91 -24.81 -21.77
C ASP A 348 -8.48 -24.82 -20.29
N LEU A 349 -9.25 -24.12 -19.45
CA LEU A 349 -9.21 -24.22 -17.98
C LEU A 349 -9.71 -25.59 -17.50
N ASN A 350 -9.53 -25.92 -16.21
CA ASN A 350 -10.06 -27.16 -15.65
C ASN A 350 -11.59 -27.10 -15.49
N ASP A 351 -12.15 -25.94 -15.17
CA ASP A 351 -13.59 -25.67 -15.07
C ASP A 351 -14.07 -24.48 -15.92
N GLY A 352 -15.39 -24.35 -16.04
CA GLY A 352 -16.03 -23.18 -16.64
C GLY A 352 -16.26 -22.08 -15.61
N HIS A 353 -16.19 -20.81 -16.03
CA HIS A 353 -16.29 -19.68 -15.12
C HIS A 353 -17.00 -18.45 -15.72
N TRP A 354 -18.27 -18.26 -15.42
CA TRP A 354 -18.95 -16.98 -15.65
C TRP A 354 -18.62 -16.03 -14.49
N TYR A 355 -17.97 -14.88 -14.76
CA TYR A 355 -17.38 -13.95 -13.76
C TYR A 355 -16.23 -14.49 -12.89
N PRO A 356 -15.13 -15.00 -13.49
CA PRO A 356 -13.92 -15.32 -12.75
C PRO A 356 -13.10 -14.05 -12.47
N SER A 357 -12.41 -14.02 -11.34
CA SER A 357 -11.38 -13.02 -11.07
C SER A 357 -9.99 -13.61 -11.30
N ALA A 358 -9.06 -12.83 -11.83
CA ALA A 358 -7.70 -13.27 -12.09
C ALA A 358 -6.67 -12.30 -11.48
N THR A 359 -5.65 -12.85 -10.82
CA THR A 359 -4.60 -12.09 -10.14
C THR A 359 -3.23 -12.53 -10.63
N ALA A 360 -2.45 -11.57 -11.13
CA ALA A 360 -1.04 -11.77 -11.47
C ALA A 360 -0.20 -11.91 -10.19
N LEU A 361 0.71 -12.89 -10.16
CA LEU A 361 1.56 -13.23 -9.03
C LEU A 361 2.99 -12.67 -9.20
N GLY A 362 3.79 -12.62 -8.13
CA GLY A 362 5.17 -12.12 -8.21
C GLY A 362 6.13 -13.02 -9.00
N ASN A 363 5.79 -14.30 -9.20
CA ASN A 363 6.50 -15.14 -10.17
C ASN A 363 6.02 -14.93 -11.62
N GLY A 364 4.98 -14.11 -11.78
CA GLY A 364 4.29 -13.73 -13.00
C GLY A 364 3.41 -14.81 -13.63
N ASP A 365 3.14 -15.89 -12.90
CA ASP A 365 1.97 -16.75 -13.15
C ASP A 365 0.68 -15.99 -12.82
N VAL A 366 -0.46 -16.52 -13.25
CA VAL A 366 -1.79 -15.97 -12.94
C VAL A 366 -2.62 -17.03 -12.25
N ILE A 367 -3.26 -16.65 -11.15
CA ILE A 367 -4.23 -17.49 -10.45
C ILE A 367 -5.63 -16.92 -10.59
N SER A 368 -6.62 -17.78 -10.81
CA SER A 368 -8.02 -17.41 -11.07
C SER A 368 -8.99 -18.17 -10.18
N PHE A 369 -10.11 -17.52 -9.82
CA PHE A 369 -11.11 -18.02 -8.86
C PHE A 369 -12.53 -17.63 -9.22
N GLY A 370 -13.46 -18.38 -8.64
CA GLY A 370 -14.87 -18.02 -8.56
C GLY A 370 -15.60 -18.19 -9.88
N GLY A 371 -16.76 -17.57 -9.98
CA GLY A 371 -17.61 -17.67 -11.16
C GLY A 371 -18.51 -18.91 -11.18
N LEU A 372 -19.33 -19.03 -12.23
CA LEU A 372 -20.26 -20.16 -12.42
C LEU A 372 -19.77 -21.13 -13.50
N LYS A 373 -19.91 -22.43 -13.23
CA LYS A 373 -19.55 -23.53 -14.12
C LYS A 373 -20.50 -23.66 -15.31
N GLU A 374 -20.18 -24.62 -16.17
CA GLU A 374 -20.99 -25.03 -17.32
C GLU A 374 -22.38 -25.59 -16.96
N ASP A 375 -22.65 -25.81 -15.67
CA ASP A 375 -23.94 -26.28 -15.12
C ASP A 375 -24.59 -25.25 -14.19
N SER A 376 -24.16 -23.98 -14.28
CA SER A 376 -24.58 -22.85 -13.43
C SER A 376 -24.22 -22.96 -11.94
N THR A 377 -23.47 -23.98 -11.51
CA THR A 377 -23.04 -24.09 -10.10
C THR A 377 -21.76 -23.29 -9.84
N GLY A 378 -21.56 -22.80 -8.60
CA GLY A 378 -20.36 -22.04 -8.24
C GLY A 378 -19.06 -22.85 -8.41
N SER A 379 -18.06 -22.26 -9.08
CA SER A 379 -16.74 -22.85 -9.25
C SER A 379 -15.87 -22.67 -8.01
N VAL A 380 -15.52 -23.79 -7.38
CA VAL A 380 -14.59 -23.87 -6.24
C VAL A 380 -13.14 -24.11 -6.65
N THR A 381 -12.91 -24.20 -7.95
CA THR A 381 -11.62 -24.58 -8.53
C THR A 381 -10.72 -23.36 -8.60
N ALA A 382 -9.54 -23.46 -8.00
CA ALA A 382 -8.44 -22.54 -8.24
C ALA A 382 -7.75 -22.95 -9.55
N GLU A 383 -7.65 -22.02 -10.48
CA GLU A 383 -7.04 -22.23 -11.79
C GLU A 383 -5.68 -21.52 -11.83
N LEU A 384 -4.63 -22.17 -12.34
CA LEU A 384 -3.29 -21.56 -12.42
C LEU A 384 -2.78 -21.58 -13.85
N TRP A 385 -2.54 -20.40 -14.42
CA TRP A 385 -1.84 -20.20 -15.68
C TRP A 385 -0.35 -20.11 -15.40
N SER A 386 0.42 -21.01 -16.02
CA SER A 386 1.87 -20.94 -15.99
C SER A 386 2.38 -20.07 -17.12
N ASP A 387 3.02 -18.95 -16.78
CA ASP A 387 3.60 -18.06 -17.78
C ASP A 387 4.77 -18.73 -18.50
N ALA A 388 5.60 -19.49 -17.78
CA ALA A 388 6.70 -20.24 -18.38
C ALA A 388 6.24 -21.28 -19.43
N GLN A 389 5.06 -21.90 -19.22
CA GLN A 389 4.52 -22.91 -20.13
C GLN A 389 3.48 -22.36 -21.11
N GLN A 390 3.08 -21.10 -20.93
CA GLN A 390 2.01 -20.44 -21.70
C GLN A 390 0.73 -21.27 -21.78
N LYS A 391 0.30 -21.83 -20.65
CA LYS A 391 -0.90 -22.67 -20.55
C LYS A 391 -1.47 -22.73 -19.13
N TRP A 392 -2.77 -23.03 -19.03
CA TRP A 392 -3.37 -23.47 -17.75
C TRP A 392 -2.81 -24.82 -17.34
N LEU A 393 -2.47 -24.96 -16.06
CA LEU A 393 -1.99 -26.21 -15.49
C LEU A 393 -3.16 -27.16 -15.20
N PRO A 394 -2.95 -28.48 -15.33
CA PRO A 394 -3.97 -29.44 -14.94
C PRO A 394 -4.18 -29.42 -13.43
N LEU A 395 -5.40 -29.69 -13.00
CA LEU A 395 -5.87 -29.60 -11.61
C LEU A 395 -4.93 -30.23 -10.56
N TRP A 396 -4.29 -31.36 -10.88
CA TRP A 396 -3.38 -32.06 -9.96
C TRP A 396 -2.03 -31.35 -9.72
N GLN A 397 -1.72 -30.31 -10.50
CA GLN A 397 -0.56 -29.42 -10.29
C GLN A 397 -0.91 -28.15 -9.50
N VAL A 398 -2.19 -27.93 -9.19
CA VAL A 398 -2.67 -26.72 -8.54
C VAL A 398 -3.20 -27.08 -7.16
N ASN A 399 -2.70 -26.41 -6.12
CA ASN A 399 -3.23 -26.59 -4.78
C ASN A 399 -4.67 -26.09 -4.69
N GLN A 400 -5.54 -26.92 -4.11
CA GLN A 400 -6.98 -26.64 -4.02
C GLN A 400 -7.42 -26.54 -2.56
N THR A 401 -8.04 -25.42 -2.22
CA THR A 401 -8.82 -25.27 -0.98
C THR A 401 -10.28 -25.62 -1.15
N TRP A 402 -10.75 -25.74 -2.41
CA TRP A 402 -12.16 -25.99 -2.73
C TRP A 402 -13.11 -24.95 -2.15
N SER A 403 -12.63 -23.71 -2.01
CA SER A 403 -13.42 -22.58 -1.53
C SER A 403 -14.12 -21.91 -2.70
N TYR A 404 -15.43 -21.68 -2.54
CA TYR A 404 -16.14 -20.76 -3.42
C TYR A 404 -15.89 -19.34 -2.94
N TRP A 405 -15.63 -18.43 -3.88
CA TRP A 405 -15.31 -17.03 -3.58
C TRP A 405 -16.34 -16.05 -4.14
N GLY A 406 -17.46 -16.56 -4.68
CA GLY A 406 -18.45 -15.74 -5.37
C GLY A 406 -18.05 -15.42 -6.81
N LEU A 407 -18.63 -14.34 -7.35
CA LEU A 407 -18.34 -13.85 -8.69
C LEU A 407 -17.48 -12.59 -8.61
N TYR A 408 -16.48 -12.48 -9.49
CA TYR A 408 -15.42 -11.47 -9.45
C TYR A 408 -14.91 -11.15 -8.04
N PRO A 409 -14.44 -12.15 -7.26
CA PRO A 409 -13.83 -11.86 -5.97
C PRO A 409 -12.62 -10.93 -6.13
N SER A 410 -12.57 -9.84 -5.37
CA SER A 410 -11.41 -8.94 -5.38
C SER A 410 -10.25 -9.57 -4.59
N MET A 411 -9.36 -10.24 -5.33
CA MET A 411 -8.21 -11.00 -4.82
C MET A 411 -6.92 -10.22 -5.02
N ILE A 412 -6.50 -9.44 -4.02
CA ILE A 412 -5.35 -8.54 -4.12
C ILE A 412 -4.07 -9.28 -3.71
N LEU A 413 -3.02 -9.26 -4.54
CA LEU A 413 -1.72 -9.83 -4.19
C LEU A 413 -1.05 -9.04 -3.07
N MET A 414 -0.70 -9.74 -1.98
CA MET A 414 0.06 -9.20 -0.86
C MET A 414 1.57 -9.28 -1.12
N GLN A 415 2.35 -8.42 -0.48
CA GLN A 415 3.81 -8.38 -0.58
C GLN A 415 4.50 -9.69 -0.18
N ASP A 416 3.86 -10.53 0.63
CA ASP A 416 4.39 -11.83 1.06
C ASP A 416 3.99 -12.99 0.12
N GLY A 417 3.25 -12.70 -0.96
CA GLY A 417 2.85 -13.67 -1.98
C GLY A 417 1.49 -14.32 -1.73
N ARG A 418 0.85 -14.07 -0.59
CA ARG A 418 -0.53 -14.49 -0.31
C ARG A 418 -1.53 -13.57 -1.02
N LEU A 419 -2.80 -13.97 -1.08
CA LEU A 419 -3.87 -13.15 -1.63
C LEU A 419 -4.79 -12.64 -0.52
N PHE A 420 -5.18 -11.38 -0.59
CA PHE A 420 -6.19 -10.80 0.26
C PHE A 420 -7.51 -10.69 -0.49
N TYR A 421 -8.52 -11.43 -0.04
CA TYR A 421 -9.90 -11.23 -0.44
C TYR A 421 -10.50 -10.08 0.36
N SER A 422 -10.75 -8.94 -0.29
CA SER A 422 -11.21 -7.72 0.37
C SER A 422 -12.66 -7.79 0.85
N GLY A 423 -13.45 -8.72 0.31
CA GLY A 423 -14.90 -8.77 0.50
C GLY A 423 -15.70 -8.08 -0.59
N SER A 424 -15.06 -7.29 -1.46
CA SER A 424 -15.70 -6.85 -2.69
C SER A 424 -15.92 -8.02 -3.64
N HIS A 425 -17.14 -8.11 -4.16
CA HIS A 425 -17.60 -9.14 -5.09
C HIS A 425 -18.80 -8.65 -5.88
N VAL A 426 -19.21 -9.44 -6.86
CA VAL A 426 -20.39 -9.22 -7.68
C VAL A 426 -21.36 -10.37 -7.42
N PHE A 427 -22.59 -10.04 -7.07
CA PHE A 427 -23.70 -10.95 -6.79
C PHE A 427 -23.44 -11.95 -5.64
N GLY A 428 -24.37 -12.00 -4.68
CA GLY A 428 -24.21 -12.76 -3.45
C GLY A 428 -24.28 -14.28 -3.64
N ASN A 429 -23.28 -14.99 -3.09
CA ASN A 429 -23.40 -16.18 -2.23
C ASN A 429 -22.02 -16.80 -1.96
N GLY A 430 -21.87 -17.52 -0.84
CA GLY A 430 -20.71 -18.35 -0.52
C GLY A 430 -19.38 -17.63 -0.27
N THR A 431 -19.42 -16.37 0.17
CA THR A 431 -18.26 -15.63 0.67
C THR A 431 -17.94 -16.01 2.13
N PRO A 432 -16.71 -15.75 2.63
CA PRO A 432 -16.40 -15.91 4.05
C PRO A 432 -17.44 -15.21 4.94
N GLY A 433 -17.84 -15.85 6.04
CA GLY A 433 -18.83 -15.29 6.96
C GLY A 433 -18.43 -13.94 7.57
N THR A 434 -17.13 -13.65 7.62
CA THR A 434 -16.56 -12.34 8.02
C THR A 434 -16.61 -11.28 6.93
N GLY A 435 -16.87 -11.66 5.68
CA GLY A 435 -16.83 -10.81 4.51
C GLY A 435 -15.46 -10.72 3.86
N SER A 436 -14.35 -10.94 4.58
CA SER A 436 -12.99 -10.84 4.02
C SER A 436 -12.04 -11.92 4.59
N ALA A 437 -10.96 -12.23 3.87
CA ALA A 437 -10.01 -13.25 4.27
C ALA A 437 -8.62 -13.09 3.61
N ILE A 438 -7.58 -13.64 4.24
CA ILE A 438 -6.29 -13.91 3.61
C ILE A 438 -6.28 -15.36 3.14
N TYR A 439 -5.94 -15.55 1.87
CA TYR A 439 -5.82 -16.83 1.20
C TYR A 439 -4.35 -17.18 0.94
N ASP A 440 -3.89 -18.27 1.53
CA ASP A 440 -2.57 -18.85 1.30
C ASP A 440 -2.75 -20.16 0.51
N TYR A 441 -2.62 -20.06 -0.82
CA TYR A 441 -2.74 -21.21 -1.73
C TYR A 441 -1.58 -22.19 -1.61
N ALA A 442 -0.41 -21.76 -1.12
CA ALA A 442 0.73 -22.65 -0.93
C ALA A 442 0.53 -23.53 0.32
N ALA A 443 0.07 -22.94 1.41
CA ALA A 443 -0.27 -23.64 2.65
C ALA A 443 -1.66 -24.30 2.62
N ASN A 444 -2.47 -24.00 1.60
CA ASN A 444 -3.85 -24.42 1.47
C ASN A 444 -4.74 -23.96 2.65
N THR A 445 -4.56 -22.71 3.09
CA THR A 445 -5.28 -22.15 4.24
C THR A 445 -6.01 -20.86 3.88
N THR A 446 -7.11 -20.62 4.59
CA THR A 446 -7.87 -19.37 4.54
C THR A 446 -8.01 -18.83 5.95
N THR A 447 -7.60 -17.58 6.15
CA THR A 447 -7.66 -16.89 7.45
C THR A 447 -8.66 -15.76 7.37
N ALA A 448 -9.76 -15.86 8.10
CA ALA A 448 -10.79 -14.83 8.12
C ALA A 448 -10.26 -13.52 8.71
N ILE A 449 -10.66 -12.39 8.13
CA ILE A 449 -10.29 -11.05 8.58
C ILE A 449 -11.52 -10.34 9.13
N SER A 450 -11.38 -9.71 10.29
CA SER A 450 -12.47 -9.02 10.98
C SER A 450 -12.52 -7.52 10.66
N GLY A 451 -13.61 -6.87 11.04
CA GLY A 451 -13.75 -5.41 11.07
C GLY A 451 -14.51 -4.81 9.89
N LEU A 452 -14.76 -5.59 8.82
CA LEU A 452 -15.47 -5.09 7.64
C LEU A 452 -16.90 -4.70 8.02
N GLN A 453 -17.24 -3.43 7.85
CA GLN A 453 -18.59 -2.92 8.12
C GLN A 453 -19.59 -3.46 7.11
N ASN A 454 -20.83 -3.70 7.55
CA ASN A 454 -21.96 -4.14 6.71
C ASN A 454 -21.56 -5.16 5.63
N LYS A 455 -20.86 -6.22 6.03
CA LYS A 455 -20.30 -7.23 5.11
C LYS A 455 -21.31 -7.81 4.09
N ASP A 456 -22.60 -7.84 4.44
CA ASP A 456 -23.67 -8.33 3.57
C ASP A 456 -24.13 -7.27 2.53
N GLN A 457 -23.53 -6.07 2.55
CA GLN A 457 -23.73 -4.95 1.63
C GLN A 457 -22.45 -4.59 0.86
N ARG A 458 -21.61 -5.60 0.57
CA ARG A 458 -20.36 -5.46 -0.19
C ARG A 458 -20.47 -5.92 -1.64
N ASP A 459 -21.67 -6.26 -2.07
CA ASP A 459 -21.96 -6.54 -3.47
C ASP A 459 -21.78 -5.25 -4.29
N GLN A 460 -21.15 -5.37 -5.46
CA GLN A 460 -20.85 -4.26 -6.37
C GLN A 460 -20.04 -3.13 -5.72
N SER A 461 -19.31 -3.44 -4.64
CA SER A 461 -18.33 -2.51 -4.05
C SER A 461 -17.02 -2.54 -4.83
N ALA A 462 -16.24 -1.46 -4.74
CA ALA A 462 -14.88 -1.41 -5.26
C ALA A 462 -13.87 -1.71 -4.15
N SER A 463 -12.69 -2.19 -4.54
CA SER A 463 -11.52 -2.26 -3.68
C SER A 463 -10.27 -1.84 -4.43
N VAL A 464 -9.36 -1.17 -3.73
CA VAL A 464 -8.10 -0.67 -4.31
C VAL A 464 -6.96 -0.84 -3.32
N LEU A 465 -5.82 -1.35 -3.79
CA LEU A 465 -4.55 -1.28 -3.06
C LEU A 465 -4.06 0.17 -3.11
N LEU A 466 -4.11 0.85 -1.97
CA LEU A 466 -3.81 2.27 -1.87
C LEU A 466 -2.35 2.56 -2.27
N PRO A 467 -2.10 3.71 -2.91
CA PRO A 467 -0.75 4.14 -3.23
C PRO A 467 -0.03 4.65 -1.96
N PRO A 468 1.26 4.36 -1.80
CA PRO A 468 2.02 3.39 -2.57
C PRO A 468 1.72 1.94 -2.15
N ALA A 469 1.79 0.99 -3.09
CA ALA A 469 1.57 -0.44 -2.85
C ALA A 469 2.49 -0.99 -1.75
N GLN A 470 3.66 -0.36 -1.57
CA GLN A 470 4.59 -0.60 -0.48
C GLN A 470 3.91 -0.56 0.89
N ASP A 471 2.89 0.27 1.11
CA ASP A 471 2.22 0.40 2.40
C ASP A 471 1.27 -0.76 2.69
N GLN A 472 0.86 -1.51 1.67
CA GLN A 472 -0.04 -2.66 1.80
C GLN A 472 -1.36 -2.30 2.50
N ARG A 473 -1.86 -1.10 2.24
CA ARG A 473 -3.17 -0.66 2.73
C ARG A 473 -4.22 -0.85 1.64
N VAL A 474 -5.36 -1.42 1.97
CA VAL A 474 -6.47 -1.60 1.03
C VAL A 474 -7.67 -0.78 1.49
N LEU A 475 -8.30 -0.07 0.56
CA LEU A 475 -9.55 0.66 0.76
C LEU A 475 -10.67 -0.08 0.02
N THR A 476 -11.76 -0.34 0.72
CA THR A 476 -13.02 -0.85 0.16
C THR A 476 -14.07 0.26 0.17
N LEU A 477 -14.79 0.45 -0.94
CA LEU A 477 -15.66 1.60 -1.16
C LEU A 477 -17.07 1.19 -1.58
N GLY A 478 -18.07 1.74 -0.89
CA GLY A 478 -19.47 1.65 -1.28
C GLY A 478 -20.01 0.22 -1.28
N GLY A 479 -20.89 -0.05 -2.24
CA GLY A 479 -21.57 -1.32 -2.39
C GLY A 479 -22.98 -1.33 -1.82
N GLY A 480 -23.70 -2.41 -2.10
CA GLY A 480 -25.04 -2.66 -1.60
C GLY A 480 -25.34 -4.15 -1.56
N ASN A 481 -26.61 -4.50 -1.70
CA ASN A 481 -27.06 -5.88 -1.71
C ASN A 481 -28.14 -6.00 -2.79
N ILE A 482 -27.86 -6.71 -3.89
CA ILE A 482 -28.80 -6.72 -5.01
C ILE A 482 -30.06 -7.57 -4.76
N GLU A 483 -30.02 -8.49 -3.79
CA GLU A 483 -31.13 -9.39 -3.48
C GLU A 483 -32.25 -8.67 -2.72
N SER A 484 -31.88 -7.94 -1.67
CA SER A 484 -32.79 -7.11 -0.88
C SER A 484 -32.94 -5.69 -1.44
N ASN A 485 -31.98 -5.25 -2.25
CA ASN A 485 -31.90 -3.96 -2.94
C ASN A 485 -32.27 -2.73 -2.10
N PRO A 486 -31.71 -2.56 -0.88
CA PRO A 486 -31.82 -1.30 -0.16
C PRO A 486 -31.00 -0.21 -0.85
N ASP A 487 -31.20 1.05 -0.44
CA ASP A 487 -30.29 2.16 -0.74
C ASP A 487 -28.84 1.72 -0.51
N ALA A 488 -27.98 1.86 -1.53
CA ALA A 488 -26.56 1.60 -1.42
C ALA A 488 -25.91 2.52 -0.37
N GLY A 489 -24.87 2.00 0.29
CA GLY A 489 -24.20 2.69 1.38
C GLY A 489 -23.04 3.58 0.92
N ARG A 490 -22.73 4.59 1.73
CA ARG A 490 -21.53 5.43 1.57
C ARG A 490 -20.34 5.00 2.45
N LEU A 491 -20.37 3.78 2.98
CA LEU A 491 -19.32 3.31 3.88
C LEU A 491 -18.03 3.00 3.11
N THR A 492 -16.91 3.27 3.76
CA THR A 492 -15.60 2.81 3.34
C THR A 492 -14.89 2.12 4.50
N ASP A 493 -14.04 1.16 4.19
CA ASP A 493 -13.23 0.45 5.18
C ASP A 493 -11.78 0.39 4.70
N VAL A 494 -10.84 0.65 5.60
CA VAL A 494 -9.41 0.59 5.34
C VAL A 494 -8.77 -0.51 6.17
N ILE A 495 -7.86 -1.27 5.58
CA ILE A 495 -7.07 -2.29 6.29
C ILE A 495 -5.59 -2.08 6.02
N ASP A 496 -4.77 -2.23 7.06
CA ASP A 496 -3.31 -2.34 6.96
C ASP A 496 -2.92 -3.82 7.02
N LEU A 497 -2.44 -4.36 5.91
CA LEU A 497 -2.06 -5.77 5.79
C LEU A 497 -0.66 -6.07 6.37
N LYS A 498 0.12 -5.06 6.75
CA LYS A 498 1.40 -5.24 7.48
C LYS A 498 1.20 -5.39 8.98
N ALA A 499 0.05 -5.00 9.52
CA ALA A 499 -0.24 -5.19 10.93
C ALA A 499 -0.10 -6.67 11.30
N ALA A 500 0.41 -6.96 12.50
CA ALA A 500 0.59 -8.35 12.95
C ALA A 500 -0.74 -9.13 12.99
N ASN A 501 -1.85 -8.42 13.25
CA ASN A 501 -3.21 -8.94 13.18
C ASN A 501 -4.06 -7.96 12.36
N PRO A 502 -4.08 -8.08 11.02
CA PRO A 502 -4.83 -7.18 10.17
C PRO A 502 -6.33 -7.22 10.47
N ALA A 503 -6.94 -6.05 10.57
CA ALA A 503 -8.38 -5.87 10.69
C ALA A 503 -8.78 -4.57 9.99
N TYR A 504 -9.99 -4.57 9.43
CA TYR A 504 -10.57 -3.36 8.87
C TYR A 504 -10.89 -2.33 9.97
N VAL A 505 -10.68 -1.06 9.64
CA VAL A 505 -11.15 0.10 10.37
C VAL A 505 -12.00 0.96 9.43
N ALA A 506 -13.02 1.61 9.98
CA ALA A 506 -13.86 2.50 9.18
C ALA A 506 -13.02 3.65 8.58
N GLY A 507 -13.17 3.86 7.28
CA GLY A 507 -12.61 5.01 6.57
C GLY A 507 -13.55 6.21 6.58
N PRO A 508 -13.16 7.34 5.96
CA PRO A 508 -14.07 8.44 5.71
C PRO A 508 -15.21 7.98 4.79
N PRO A 509 -16.47 8.31 5.06
CA PRO A 509 -17.55 7.92 4.18
C PRO A 509 -17.42 8.62 2.82
N LEU A 510 -17.90 7.98 1.75
CA LEU A 510 -18.01 8.60 0.44
C LEU A 510 -18.80 9.92 0.55
N PRO A 511 -18.35 11.00 -0.12
CA PRO A 511 -19.11 12.23 -0.22
C PRO A 511 -20.48 11.98 -0.85
N GLN A 512 -21.48 12.69 -0.35
CA GLN A 512 -22.81 12.71 -0.94
C GLN A 512 -22.82 13.73 -2.07
N GLY A 513 -23.48 13.39 -3.17
CA GLY A 513 -23.75 14.34 -4.24
C GLY A 513 -25.19 14.24 -4.69
N THR A 514 -25.38 13.96 -5.98
CA THR A 514 -26.69 14.01 -6.62
C THR A 514 -27.07 12.66 -7.21
N VAL A 515 -28.29 12.22 -6.91
CA VAL A 515 -28.91 10.99 -7.41
C VAL A 515 -30.10 11.32 -8.31
N ASP A 516 -30.30 10.59 -9.41
CA ASP A 516 -31.50 10.73 -10.25
C ASP A 516 -32.55 9.67 -9.90
N LEU A 517 -33.68 10.10 -9.32
CA LEU A 517 -34.78 9.21 -8.96
C LEU A 517 -35.81 8.98 -10.08
N GLY A 518 -35.49 9.36 -11.31
CA GLY A 518 -36.37 9.29 -12.49
C GLY A 518 -37.22 10.54 -12.73
N ASN A 519 -37.10 11.54 -11.85
CA ASN A 519 -37.72 12.86 -11.98
C ASN A 519 -36.68 13.99 -12.01
N GLY A 520 -35.44 13.64 -12.35
CA GLY A 520 -34.28 14.52 -12.38
C GLY A 520 -33.42 14.43 -11.11
N PRO A 521 -32.25 15.08 -11.13
CA PRO A 521 -31.25 14.94 -10.08
C PRO A 521 -31.68 15.64 -8.77
N VAL A 522 -31.55 14.95 -7.63
CA VAL A 522 -31.78 15.45 -6.27
C VAL A 522 -30.62 15.10 -5.35
N ALA A 523 -30.42 15.85 -4.26
CA ALA A 523 -29.33 15.58 -3.32
C ALA A 523 -29.54 14.24 -2.58
N GLU A 524 -28.46 13.48 -2.41
CA GLU A 524 -28.44 12.31 -1.52
C GLU A 524 -28.60 12.74 -0.05
N THR A 525 -29.14 11.85 0.78
CA THR A 525 -29.43 12.12 2.20
C THR A 525 -29.07 10.95 3.11
N GLY A 526 -28.79 11.24 4.39
CA GLY A 526 -28.58 10.21 5.40
C GLY A 526 -27.39 9.30 5.11
N SER A 527 -27.63 7.98 4.98
CA SER A 527 -26.61 6.97 4.67
C SER A 527 -26.49 6.62 3.19
N GLN A 528 -27.24 7.31 2.32
CA GLN A 528 -27.20 7.09 0.88
C GLN A 528 -25.78 7.28 0.35
N GLY A 529 -25.38 6.35 -0.49
CA GLY A 529 -24.18 6.37 -1.29
C GLY A 529 -24.41 5.53 -2.54
N LYS A 530 -23.45 4.68 -2.89
CA LYS A 530 -23.39 4.13 -4.24
C LYS A 530 -22.75 2.75 -4.31
N MET A 531 -23.36 1.91 -5.14
CA MET A 531 -22.77 0.69 -5.69
C MET A 531 -22.26 0.95 -7.12
N TYR A 532 -21.50 0.01 -7.70
CA TYR A 532 -20.85 0.15 -9.01
C TYR A 532 -19.76 1.24 -9.07
N VAL A 533 -19.15 1.56 -7.92
CA VAL A 533 -18.08 2.57 -7.85
C VAL A 533 -16.88 2.11 -8.68
N SER A 534 -16.25 3.02 -9.42
CA SER A 534 -14.92 2.79 -9.97
C SER A 534 -13.88 3.48 -9.10
N ALA A 535 -12.77 2.81 -8.78
CA ALA A 535 -11.63 3.38 -8.05
C ALA A 535 -10.39 3.33 -8.95
N VAL A 536 -9.82 4.50 -9.26
CA VAL A 536 -8.73 4.67 -10.23
C VAL A 536 -7.53 5.32 -9.56
N LEU A 537 -6.40 4.61 -9.55
CA LEU A 537 -5.11 5.16 -9.10
C LEU A 537 -4.67 6.30 -10.02
N LEU A 538 -4.26 7.42 -9.43
CA LEU A 538 -3.74 8.60 -10.12
C LEU A 538 -2.22 8.74 -9.92
N PRO A 539 -1.49 9.35 -10.88
CA PRO A 539 -0.04 9.58 -10.79
C PRO A 539 0.41 10.39 -9.56
N ASP A 540 -0.41 11.30 -9.05
CA ASP A 540 -0.06 12.09 -7.87
C ASP A 540 -0.17 11.31 -6.53
N GLY A 541 -0.48 10.01 -6.59
CA GLY A 541 -0.63 9.13 -5.43
C GLY A 541 -1.99 9.25 -4.75
N LYS A 542 -3.02 9.67 -5.49
CA LYS A 542 -4.40 9.73 -5.03
C LYS A 542 -5.27 8.71 -5.75
N VAL A 543 -6.53 8.57 -5.32
CA VAL A 543 -7.49 7.67 -5.95
C VAL A 543 -8.72 8.46 -6.38
N LEU A 544 -9.05 8.47 -7.67
CA LEU A 544 -10.35 8.97 -8.13
C LEU A 544 -11.39 7.88 -7.89
N GLU A 545 -12.45 8.22 -7.16
CA GLU A 545 -13.67 7.44 -7.14
C GLU A 545 -14.74 8.14 -8.01
N THR A 546 -15.44 7.37 -8.85
CA THR A 546 -16.45 7.93 -9.77
C THR A 546 -17.52 6.92 -10.17
N GLY A 547 -18.64 7.46 -10.64
CA GLY A 547 -19.80 6.73 -11.08
C GLY A 547 -20.56 6.10 -9.93
N GLY A 548 -21.45 5.19 -10.29
CA GLY A 548 -22.25 4.40 -9.37
C GLY A 548 -23.74 4.68 -9.47
N ALA A 549 -24.49 3.93 -8.68
CA ALA A 549 -25.92 4.05 -8.57
C ALA A 549 -26.38 3.74 -7.14
N LEU A 550 -27.50 4.33 -6.73
CA LEU A 550 -28.08 4.10 -5.41
C LEU A 550 -28.73 2.72 -5.31
N HIS A 551 -29.24 2.19 -6.42
CA HIS A 551 -29.94 0.89 -6.47
C HIS A 551 -29.42 0.02 -7.62
N ASN A 552 -29.75 -1.27 -7.56
CA ASN A 552 -29.38 -2.23 -8.59
C ASN A 552 -29.88 -1.79 -9.98
N ARG A 553 -28.95 -1.41 -10.87
CA ARG A 553 -29.18 -0.89 -12.22
C ARG A 553 -30.18 0.29 -12.30
N ALA A 554 -30.33 1.05 -11.21
CA ALA A 554 -31.28 2.16 -11.15
C ALA A 554 -30.73 3.29 -10.27
N ASN A 555 -31.21 4.51 -10.53
CA ASN A 555 -30.87 5.70 -9.77
C ASN A 555 -29.38 6.06 -9.81
N PRO A 556 -28.87 6.52 -10.96
CA PRO A 556 -27.46 6.87 -11.09
C PRO A 556 -27.06 7.97 -10.12
N VAL A 557 -25.85 7.85 -9.58
CA VAL A 557 -25.18 8.83 -8.72
C VAL A 557 -23.99 9.37 -9.49
N PHE A 558 -23.90 10.70 -9.62
CA PHE A 558 -22.91 11.35 -10.50
C PHE A 558 -21.66 11.83 -9.75
N GLU A 559 -21.73 11.89 -8.43
CA GLU A 559 -20.65 12.42 -7.59
C GLU A 559 -19.33 11.70 -7.84
N SER A 560 -18.27 12.47 -8.02
CA SER A 560 -16.89 11.99 -8.10
C SER A 560 -16.09 12.66 -7.00
N SER A 561 -15.15 11.93 -6.40
CA SER A 561 -14.25 12.51 -5.41
C SER A 561 -12.86 11.92 -5.51
N ILE A 562 -11.87 12.65 -5.02
CA ILE A 562 -10.49 12.17 -4.94
C ILE A 562 -10.18 11.83 -3.48
N TYR A 563 -9.81 10.58 -3.24
CA TYR A 563 -9.31 10.11 -1.95
C TYR A 563 -7.81 10.40 -1.83
N ASP A 564 -7.43 11.07 -0.74
CA ASP A 564 -6.03 11.22 -0.34
C ASP A 564 -5.67 10.19 0.74
N PRO A 565 -4.82 9.18 0.44
CA PRO A 565 -4.45 8.14 1.41
C PRO A 565 -3.64 8.64 2.60
N ALA A 566 -2.92 9.76 2.44
CA ALA A 566 -2.11 10.35 3.50
C ALA A 566 -2.97 11.14 4.49
N ALA A 567 -3.94 11.89 3.98
CA ALA A 567 -4.88 12.65 4.81
C ALA A 567 -6.07 11.78 5.32
N ASN A 568 -6.35 10.66 4.65
CA ASN A 568 -7.53 9.82 4.87
C ASN A 568 -8.82 10.64 4.72
N THR A 569 -8.93 11.38 3.62
CA THR A 569 -10.06 12.26 3.29
C THR A 569 -10.48 12.10 1.83
N PHE A 570 -11.73 12.45 1.54
CA PHE A 570 -12.24 12.61 0.18
C PHE A 570 -12.48 14.08 -0.12
N ASP A 571 -12.00 14.54 -1.27
CA ASP A 571 -12.27 15.87 -1.81
C ASP A 571 -13.21 15.73 -3.03
N PRO A 572 -14.45 16.26 -2.97
CA PRO A 572 -15.36 16.32 -4.11
C PRO A 572 -14.73 17.00 -5.32
N VAL A 573 -14.98 16.44 -6.51
CA VAL A 573 -14.47 16.97 -7.78
C VAL A 573 -15.59 17.03 -8.82
N ALA A 574 -15.28 17.46 -10.05
CA ALA A 574 -16.29 17.55 -11.10
C ALA A 574 -16.92 16.18 -11.35
N ALA A 575 -18.25 16.14 -11.49
CA ALA A 575 -19.02 14.93 -11.76
C ALA A 575 -19.02 14.56 -13.25
N ASP A 576 -18.95 13.26 -13.58
CA ASP A 576 -19.18 12.80 -14.96
C ASP A 576 -20.63 13.13 -15.35
N PRO A 577 -20.90 13.86 -16.43
CA PRO A 577 -22.27 14.14 -16.86
C PRO A 577 -23.01 12.90 -17.38
N GLN A 578 -22.34 11.76 -17.54
CA GLN A 578 -22.95 10.51 -17.99
C GLN A 578 -23.25 9.59 -16.80
N ALA A 579 -24.38 8.89 -16.86
CA ALA A 579 -24.67 7.81 -15.92
C ALA A 579 -23.66 6.67 -16.12
N ARG A 580 -23.07 6.19 -15.01
CA ARG A 580 -22.07 5.13 -14.96
C ARG A 580 -22.45 4.12 -13.87
N GLY A 581 -23.48 3.32 -14.11
CA GLY A 581 -23.92 2.27 -13.20
C GLY A 581 -23.26 0.94 -13.53
N TYR A 582 -24.07 -0.11 -13.54
CA TYR A 582 -23.63 -1.47 -13.81
C TYR A 582 -22.98 -1.62 -15.19
N HIS A 583 -21.95 -2.47 -15.31
CA HIS A 583 -21.13 -2.65 -16.52
C HIS A 583 -20.39 -1.38 -17.01
N SER A 584 -20.29 -0.32 -16.21
CA SER A 584 -19.37 0.78 -16.50
C SER A 584 -17.93 0.42 -16.13
N SER A 585 -16.98 1.17 -16.67
CA SER A 585 -15.57 1.10 -16.28
C SER A 585 -14.95 2.50 -16.32
N SER A 586 -14.04 2.77 -15.38
CA SER A 586 -13.16 3.95 -15.40
C SER A 586 -11.71 3.53 -15.16
N PHE A 587 -10.77 4.10 -15.90
CA PHE A 587 -9.35 3.70 -15.85
C PHE A 587 -8.40 4.83 -16.29
N LEU A 588 -7.17 4.79 -15.76
CA LEU A 588 -6.12 5.75 -16.06
C LEU A 588 -5.56 5.55 -17.48
N LEU A 589 -5.39 6.64 -18.22
CA LEU A 589 -4.68 6.68 -19.49
C LEU A 589 -3.21 7.09 -19.32
N PRO A 590 -2.31 6.73 -20.25
CA PRO A 590 -0.88 7.08 -20.17
C PRO A 590 -0.58 8.58 -20.13
N ASP A 591 -1.52 9.42 -20.55
CA ASP A 591 -1.38 10.88 -20.49
C ASP A 591 -1.85 11.48 -19.16
N GLY A 592 -2.19 10.65 -18.16
CA GLY A 592 -2.65 11.08 -16.85
C GLY A 592 -4.11 11.51 -16.79
N ARG A 593 -4.91 11.34 -17.85
CA ARG A 593 -6.36 11.51 -17.80
C ARG A 593 -7.06 10.21 -17.41
N VAL A 594 -8.32 10.27 -17.03
CA VAL A 594 -9.14 9.08 -16.76
C VAL A 594 -10.23 8.96 -17.82
N MET A 595 -10.38 7.78 -18.41
CA MET A 595 -11.46 7.48 -19.36
C MET A 595 -12.55 6.68 -18.66
N SER A 596 -13.81 7.04 -18.92
CA SER A 596 -15.01 6.36 -18.41
C SER A 596 -15.92 5.95 -19.57
N THR A 597 -16.44 4.72 -19.52
CA THR A 597 -17.27 4.12 -20.59
C THR A 597 -18.29 3.15 -20.01
N GLY A 598 -19.31 2.83 -20.81
CA GLY A 598 -20.34 1.87 -20.49
C GLY A 598 -21.39 2.39 -19.49
N ASP A 599 -22.49 1.66 -19.45
CA ASP A 599 -23.55 1.62 -18.44
C ASP A 599 -24.65 0.71 -18.99
N ASN A 600 -25.17 -0.18 -18.15
CA ASN A 600 -26.22 -1.13 -18.50
C ASN A 600 -27.36 -1.04 -17.46
N PRO A 601 -28.35 -0.17 -17.68
CA PRO A 601 -29.48 0.01 -16.76
C PRO A 601 -30.48 -1.17 -16.79
N GLY A 602 -30.22 -2.24 -17.56
CA GLY A 602 -31.04 -3.45 -17.54
C GLY A 602 -32.41 -3.33 -18.23
N ASN A 603 -32.69 -2.22 -18.92
CA ASN A 603 -33.92 -2.00 -19.69
C ASN A 603 -33.74 -2.23 -21.21
N GLY A 604 -32.67 -2.92 -21.60
CA GLY A 604 -32.27 -3.14 -22.99
C GLY A 604 -31.42 -2.05 -23.62
N THR A 605 -31.29 -0.88 -23.00
CA THR A 605 -30.42 0.20 -23.49
C THR A 605 -28.95 0.01 -23.07
N TRP A 606 -28.07 0.83 -23.65
CA TRP A 606 -26.65 0.86 -23.34
C TRP A 606 -26.08 2.27 -23.54
N ASN A 607 -25.22 2.71 -22.63
CA ASN A 607 -24.54 3.99 -22.79
C ASN A 607 -23.25 3.83 -23.62
N HIS A 608 -23.30 4.31 -24.87
CA HIS A 608 -22.15 4.32 -25.78
C HIS A 608 -21.26 5.58 -25.64
N ASN A 609 -21.64 6.54 -24.80
CA ASN A 609 -20.87 7.77 -24.62
C ASN A 609 -19.61 7.48 -23.80
N VAL A 610 -18.52 8.13 -24.21
CA VAL A 610 -17.22 8.06 -23.53
C VAL A 610 -16.92 9.41 -22.91
N SER A 611 -16.57 9.41 -21.63
CA SER A 611 -16.18 10.62 -20.89
C SER A 611 -14.68 10.57 -20.58
N ILE A 612 -13.99 11.70 -20.71
CA ILE A 612 -12.59 11.87 -20.31
C ILE A 612 -12.53 12.89 -19.18
N TYR A 613 -12.05 12.46 -18.01
CA TYR A 613 -11.72 13.35 -16.90
C TYR A 613 -10.30 13.86 -17.04
N THR A 614 -10.15 15.18 -16.93
CA THR A 614 -8.86 15.88 -16.80
C THR A 614 -8.72 16.29 -15.33
N PRO A 615 -7.90 15.59 -14.53
CA PRO A 615 -7.76 15.91 -13.11
C PRO A 615 -7.12 17.28 -12.87
N PRO A 616 -7.33 17.88 -11.68
CA PRO A 616 -6.78 19.19 -11.32
C PRO A 616 -5.27 19.33 -11.59
N TYR A 617 -4.49 18.26 -11.40
CA TYR A 617 -3.05 18.30 -11.62
C TYR A 617 -2.65 18.63 -13.08
N LEU A 618 -3.49 18.35 -14.08
CA LEU A 618 -3.20 18.70 -15.48
C LEU A 618 -3.48 20.16 -15.80
N LEU A 619 -4.06 20.90 -14.86
CA LEU A 619 -4.41 22.31 -14.99
C LEU A 619 -3.51 23.22 -14.16
N LYS A 620 -2.43 22.68 -13.59
CA LYS A 620 -1.47 23.36 -12.71
C LYS A 620 -0.23 23.91 -13.42
N GLY A 621 -0.24 23.95 -14.75
CA GLY A 621 0.86 24.49 -15.56
C GLY A 621 1.45 23.49 -16.54
N THR A 622 2.71 23.68 -16.88
CA THR A 622 3.42 22.78 -17.81
C THR A 622 3.86 21.51 -17.08
N ARG A 623 3.82 20.39 -17.79
CA ARG A 623 4.13 19.06 -17.24
C ARG A 623 5.63 18.76 -17.32
N PRO A 624 6.21 18.00 -16.37
CA PRO A 624 7.52 17.41 -16.57
C PRO A 624 7.53 16.47 -17.78
N THR A 625 8.68 16.38 -18.45
CA THR A 625 8.88 15.50 -19.60
C THR A 625 10.05 14.57 -19.32
N ILE A 626 9.78 13.26 -19.32
CA ILE A 626 10.83 12.23 -19.32
C ILE A 626 11.43 12.22 -20.73
N THR A 627 12.61 12.82 -20.87
CA THR A 627 13.30 12.99 -22.16
C THR A 627 14.11 11.77 -22.55
N SER A 628 14.56 10.97 -21.57
CA SER A 628 15.28 9.73 -21.79
C SER A 628 14.97 8.70 -20.71
N VAL A 629 14.94 7.43 -21.11
CA VAL A 629 14.95 6.25 -20.25
C VAL A 629 16.08 5.38 -20.79
N ILE A 630 17.10 5.08 -19.98
CA ILE A 630 18.31 4.41 -20.48
C ILE A 630 18.02 2.99 -20.96
N ASP A 631 17.23 2.24 -20.18
CA ASP A 631 16.78 0.91 -20.52
C ASP A 631 15.26 0.82 -20.34
N GLY A 632 14.54 0.21 -21.28
CA GLY A 632 13.11 -0.05 -21.16
C GLY A 632 12.80 -1.34 -20.39
N GLU A 633 13.80 -2.17 -20.16
CA GLU A 633 13.73 -3.48 -19.54
C GLU A 633 14.43 -3.46 -18.18
N TRP A 634 13.66 -3.61 -17.10
CA TRP A 634 14.11 -3.34 -15.74
C TRP A 634 14.12 -4.63 -14.91
N ASN A 635 15.17 -4.81 -14.10
CA ASN A 635 15.24 -5.89 -13.13
C ASN A 635 14.88 -5.42 -11.72
N TYR A 636 14.39 -6.35 -10.91
CA TYR A 636 14.14 -6.12 -9.49
C TYR A 636 15.43 -5.88 -8.71
N GLY A 637 15.41 -4.90 -7.81
CA GLY A 637 16.56 -4.54 -6.95
C GLY A 637 17.63 -3.69 -7.63
N ASP A 638 17.50 -3.41 -8.93
CA ASP A 638 18.40 -2.53 -9.67
C ASP A 638 18.02 -1.05 -9.52
N THR A 639 18.96 -0.17 -9.86
CA THR A 639 18.74 1.27 -10.03
C THR A 639 18.66 1.60 -11.51
N GLN A 640 17.59 2.29 -11.90
CA GLN A 640 17.31 2.67 -13.29
C GLN A 640 17.40 4.18 -13.43
N ARG A 641 18.00 4.66 -14.52
CA ARG A 641 18.20 6.09 -14.73
C ARG A 641 17.29 6.64 -15.81
N ILE A 642 16.64 7.76 -15.50
CA ILE A 642 15.90 8.59 -16.44
C ILE A 642 16.47 9.99 -16.49
N THR A 643 16.15 10.71 -17.56
CA THR A 643 16.40 12.16 -17.65
C THR A 643 15.07 12.89 -17.73
N VAL A 644 14.92 13.96 -16.96
CA VAL A 644 13.72 14.81 -16.94
C VAL A 644 14.10 16.25 -17.27
N ASP A 645 13.24 16.96 -18.00
CA ASP A 645 13.48 18.35 -18.41
C ASP A 645 13.47 19.37 -17.26
N ARG A 646 13.02 18.96 -16.07
CA ARG A 646 12.84 19.80 -14.89
C ARG A 646 12.88 18.99 -13.58
N PRO A 647 12.98 19.65 -12.41
CA PRO A 647 12.94 18.98 -11.12
C PRO A 647 11.64 18.21 -10.87
N ILE A 648 11.77 17.03 -10.26
CA ILE A 648 10.67 16.18 -9.80
C ILE A 648 10.86 15.79 -8.34
N VAL A 649 9.78 15.39 -7.67
CA VAL A 649 9.81 14.93 -6.26
C VAL A 649 9.33 13.50 -6.09
N LYS A 650 8.67 12.93 -7.10
CA LYS A 650 8.25 11.53 -7.12
C LYS A 650 8.42 10.94 -8.52
N ALA A 651 8.59 9.63 -8.56
CA ALA A 651 8.42 8.83 -9.74
C ALA A 651 7.78 7.50 -9.34
N GLU A 652 6.94 6.96 -10.21
CA GLU A 652 6.13 5.81 -9.87
C GLU A 652 5.87 4.91 -11.09
N LEU A 653 5.68 3.63 -10.82
CA LEU A 653 5.16 2.67 -11.77
C LEU A 653 3.68 2.41 -11.48
N ILE A 654 2.81 2.69 -12.44
CA ILE A 654 1.39 2.32 -12.36
C ILE A 654 1.13 1.17 -13.33
N ARG A 655 0.65 0.03 -12.80
CA ARG A 655 0.26 -1.09 -13.68
C ARG A 655 -0.96 -0.68 -14.49
N PRO A 656 -0.98 -0.89 -15.81
CA PRO A 656 -2.13 -0.56 -16.64
C PRO A 656 -3.37 -1.33 -16.19
N ALA A 657 -4.51 -0.66 -16.24
CA ALA A 657 -5.77 -1.20 -15.76
C ALA A 657 -6.27 -2.37 -16.63
N ALA A 658 -6.93 -3.32 -15.98
CA ALA A 658 -7.71 -4.39 -16.59
C ALA A 658 -9.01 -4.55 -15.79
N VAL A 659 -9.98 -3.67 -16.06
CA VAL A 659 -11.12 -3.41 -15.19
C VAL A 659 -12.44 -3.91 -15.78
N THR A 660 -13.28 -4.48 -14.92
CA THR A 660 -14.68 -4.78 -15.22
C THR A 660 -15.48 -4.86 -13.92
N HIS A 661 -16.78 -4.55 -13.94
CA HIS A 661 -17.69 -4.71 -12.79
C HIS A 661 -17.13 -4.17 -11.46
N SER A 662 -16.61 -2.94 -11.46
CA SER A 662 -16.00 -2.31 -10.28
C SER A 662 -14.77 -3.03 -9.69
N SER A 663 -14.18 -3.95 -10.45
CA SER A 663 -13.08 -4.81 -10.02
C SER A 663 -11.87 -4.66 -10.94
N ASP A 664 -10.75 -4.29 -10.34
CA ASP A 664 -9.41 -4.47 -10.89
C ASP A 664 -8.49 -4.86 -9.71
N PRO A 665 -8.29 -6.16 -9.45
CA PRO A 665 -7.43 -6.61 -8.34
C PRO A 665 -5.93 -6.44 -8.65
N ASN A 666 -5.57 -6.04 -9.87
CA ASN A 666 -4.18 -5.98 -10.33
C ASN A 666 -3.63 -4.56 -10.39
N GLN A 667 -4.49 -3.54 -10.46
CA GLN A 667 -4.06 -2.14 -10.40
C GLN A 667 -3.19 -1.90 -9.18
N ARG A 668 -2.08 -1.20 -9.39
CA ARG A 668 -1.11 -0.89 -8.35
C ARG A 668 -0.28 0.31 -8.74
N PHE A 669 0.08 1.08 -7.73
CA PHE A 669 0.98 2.21 -7.79
C PHE A 669 2.21 1.82 -6.98
N VAL A 670 3.37 1.74 -7.62
CA VAL A 670 4.62 1.34 -6.98
C VAL A 670 5.54 2.54 -7.00
N ASP A 671 5.80 3.09 -5.82
CA ASP A 671 6.71 4.22 -5.66
C ASP A 671 8.15 3.82 -6.01
N LEU A 672 8.91 4.73 -6.62
CA LEU A 672 10.33 4.53 -6.94
C LEU A 672 11.15 5.54 -6.14
N PRO A 673 11.80 5.11 -5.04
CA PRO A 673 12.72 5.98 -4.31
C PRO A 673 13.78 6.53 -5.25
N LEU A 674 13.94 7.85 -5.26
CA LEU A 674 14.77 8.56 -6.23
C LEU A 674 15.99 9.22 -5.62
N SER A 675 17.06 9.33 -6.41
CA SER A 675 18.19 10.24 -6.16
C SER A 675 18.41 11.13 -7.39
N VAL A 676 18.68 12.40 -7.16
CA VAL A 676 18.74 13.44 -8.21
C VAL A 676 20.17 13.91 -8.42
N ASP A 677 20.63 13.88 -9.67
CA ASP A 677 21.87 14.53 -10.13
C ASP A 677 21.57 15.42 -11.35
N GLY A 678 21.31 16.70 -11.07
CA GLY A 678 20.84 17.66 -12.08
C GLY A 678 19.51 17.21 -12.70
N ASN A 679 19.52 16.92 -14.00
CA ASN A 679 18.36 16.42 -14.74
C ASN A 679 18.30 14.88 -14.80
N ASN A 680 19.33 14.18 -14.31
CA ASN A 680 19.35 12.73 -14.24
C ASN A 680 18.76 12.28 -12.92
N ILE A 681 17.81 11.36 -12.99
CA ILE A 681 17.12 10.80 -11.83
C ILE A 681 17.37 9.31 -11.82
N ASP A 682 17.97 8.84 -10.74
CA ASP A 682 18.12 7.43 -10.44
C ASP A 682 16.91 6.96 -9.65
N LEU A 683 16.32 5.85 -10.07
CA LEU A 683 15.09 5.27 -9.56
C LEU A 683 15.36 3.85 -9.06
N ASN A 684 15.10 3.59 -7.79
CA ASN A 684 15.31 2.28 -7.21
C ASN A 684 14.10 1.37 -7.45
N VAL A 685 14.32 0.29 -8.19
CA VAL A 685 13.30 -0.73 -8.43
C VAL A 685 13.23 -1.64 -7.21
N THR A 686 12.01 -1.90 -6.71
CA THR A 686 11.78 -2.84 -5.60
C THR A 686 12.47 -4.19 -5.86
N SER A 687 12.98 -4.85 -4.82
CA SER A 687 13.47 -6.23 -4.92
C SER A 687 12.37 -7.28 -4.74
N ASN A 688 11.16 -6.85 -4.37
CA ASN A 688 10.04 -7.73 -4.11
C ASN A 688 9.05 -7.73 -5.29
N PRO A 689 8.98 -8.81 -6.08
CA PRO A 689 8.10 -8.88 -7.24
C PRO A 689 6.62 -9.03 -6.85
N ASN A 690 6.28 -9.36 -5.61
CA ASN A 690 4.87 -9.35 -5.20
C ASN A 690 4.30 -7.93 -5.03
N LEU A 691 5.17 -6.94 -4.75
CA LEU A 691 4.77 -5.53 -4.74
C LEU A 691 4.49 -5.05 -6.17
N ALA A 692 5.34 -5.45 -7.12
CA ALA A 692 5.26 -5.07 -8.52
C ALA A 692 5.41 -6.31 -9.43
N PRO A 693 4.36 -7.12 -9.65
CA PRO A 693 4.39 -8.30 -10.49
C PRO A 693 4.98 -8.02 -11.87
N PRO A 694 5.66 -8.98 -12.48
CA PRO A 694 6.30 -8.75 -13.76
C PRO A 694 5.34 -8.24 -14.83
N GLY A 695 5.90 -7.49 -15.77
CA GLY A 695 5.20 -6.98 -16.96
C GLY A 695 5.30 -5.47 -17.14
N TRP A 696 4.42 -4.93 -17.99
CA TRP A 696 4.47 -3.54 -18.42
C TRP A 696 3.86 -2.58 -17.40
N TYR A 697 4.50 -1.43 -17.22
CA TYR A 697 4.08 -0.35 -16.34
C TYR A 697 4.16 1.00 -17.04
N MET A 698 3.26 1.90 -16.65
CA MET A 698 3.35 3.33 -16.96
C MET A 698 4.27 3.99 -15.92
N LEU A 699 5.44 4.45 -16.35
CA LEU A 699 6.36 5.26 -15.57
C LEU A 699 5.96 6.73 -15.66
N PHE A 700 5.60 7.31 -14.52
CA PHE A 700 5.32 8.73 -14.39
C PHE A 700 6.41 9.41 -13.54
N ALA A 701 6.67 10.67 -13.87
CA ALA A 701 7.50 11.56 -13.08
C ALA A 701 6.65 12.76 -12.64
N VAL A 702 6.68 13.10 -11.35
CA VAL A 702 5.76 14.07 -10.75
C VAL A 702 6.54 15.20 -10.11
N ASP A 703 6.21 16.43 -10.50
CA ASP A 703 6.82 17.62 -9.92
C ASP A 703 6.27 17.95 -8.52
N ALA A 704 6.86 18.94 -7.87
CA ALA A 704 6.50 19.31 -6.51
C ALA A 704 5.08 19.92 -6.38
N ASN A 705 4.45 20.31 -7.50
CA ASN A 705 3.05 20.75 -7.56
C ASN A 705 2.06 19.58 -7.75
N GLY A 706 2.57 18.35 -7.86
CA GLY A 706 1.79 17.16 -8.15
C GLY A 706 1.45 17.01 -9.64
N VAL A 707 2.14 17.71 -10.54
CA VAL A 707 1.89 17.62 -11.99
C VAL A 707 2.66 16.44 -12.58
N PRO A 708 1.99 15.42 -13.15
CA PRO A 708 2.65 14.27 -13.72
C PRO A 708 3.09 14.49 -15.18
N SER A 709 4.14 13.80 -15.58
CA SER A 709 4.54 13.67 -16.99
C SER A 709 3.50 12.89 -17.79
N VAL A 710 3.60 12.90 -19.12
CA VAL A 710 3.05 11.77 -19.90
C VAL A 710 3.89 10.54 -19.57
N ALA A 711 3.26 9.39 -19.40
CA ALA A 711 3.96 8.17 -19.03
C ALA A 711 4.95 7.71 -20.12
N LYS A 712 6.02 7.07 -19.67
CA LYS A 712 6.83 6.17 -20.50
C LYS A 712 6.48 4.73 -20.15
N TRP A 713 6.46 3.85 -21.13
CA TRP A 713 6.29 2.42 -20.87
C TRP A 713 7.63 1.80 -20.51
N VAL A 714 7.66 1.05 -19.40
CA VAL A 714 8.79 0.24 -18.98
C VAL A 714 8.31 -1.16 -18.65
N HIS A 715 9.17 -2.15 -18.80
CA HIS A 715 8.86 -3.55 -18.60
C HIS A 715 9.69 -4.09 -17.42
N LEU A 716 9.02 -4.54 -16.36
CA LEU A 716 9.66 -5.25 -15.25
C LEU A 716 9.80 -6.73 -15.62
N GLN A 717 11.03 -7.21 -15.74
CA GLN A 717 11.30 -8.58 -16.14
C GLN A 717 10.96 -9.58 -15.03
N GLY A 718 10.43 -10.75 -15.41
CA GLY A 718 10.12 -11.81 -14.45
C GLY A 718 11.33 -12.36 -13.70
N PRO A 719 11.15 -12.98 -12.51
CA PRO A 719 12.25 -13.55 -11.73
C PRO A 719 13.09 -14.60 -12.47
N ALA A 720 12.57 -15.20 -13.55
CA ALA A 720 13.34 -16.09 -14.41
C ALA A 720 14.50 -15.38 -15.15
N ALA A 721 14.40 -14.07 -15.39
CA ALA A 721 15.48 -13.25 -15.94
C ALA A 721 16.64 -13.05 -14.95
N LEU A 722 16.37 -13.13 -13.63
CA LEU A 722 17.43 -13.18 -12.61
C LEU A 722 18.25 -14.48 -12.73
N SER A 723 17.64 -15.57 -13.21
CA SER A 723 18.33 -16.85 -13.41
C SER A 723 19.13 -16.92 -14.70
N SER A 724 18.72 -16.23 -15.78
CA SER A 724 19.43 -16.26 -17.07
C SER A 724 20.73 -15.45 -17.04
N THR A 725 20.76 -14.33 -16.31
CA THR A 725 21.98 -13.53 -16.10
C THR A 725 23.01 -14.26 -15.23
N ALA A 726 22.54 -15.07 -14.26
CA ALA A 726 23.41 -15.95 -13.48
C ALA A 726 23.96 -17.14 -14.31
N MET A 727 23.17 -17.68 -15.25
CA MET A 727 23.61 -18.78 -16.12
C MET A 727 24.53 -18.35 -17.27
N SER A 728 24.46 -17.10 -17.73
CA SER A 728 25.33 -16.57 -18.80
C SER A 728 26.82 -16.46 -18.38
N MET A 729 27.13 -16.50 -17.09
CA MET A 729 28.49 -16.39 -16.56
C MET A 729 29.16 -17.75 -16.33
N SER A 730 28.47 -18.88 -16.55
CA SER A 730 29.07 -20.20 -16.28
C SER A 730 28.38 -21.34 -17.03
N MET A 731 28.95 -21.80 -18.15
CA MET A 731 28.84 -23.19 -18.64
C MET A 731 30.02 -23.54 -19.59
N PRO A 732 30.49 -24.81 -19.58
CA PRO A 732 29.87 -25.79 -20.47
C PRO A 732 29.51 -27.15 -19.85
N ALA A 733 28.37 -27.66 -20.36
CA ALA A 733 27.99 -29.03 -20.72
C ALA A 733 27.61 -30.12 -19.67
N GLU A 734 26.33 -30.50 -19.80
CA GLU A 734 25.67 -31.82 -19.67
C GLU A 734 25.15 -32.40 -18.32
N SER A 735 23.85 -32.72 -18.41
CA SER A 735 23.04 -33.77 -17.76
C SER A 735 22.16 -33.41 -16.56
N SER A 736 20.96 -33.98 -16.66
CA SER A 736 19.66 -33.69 -16.03
C SER A 736 19.48 -34.18 -14.60
N ASP A 737 18.79 -33.41 -13.75
CA ASP A 737 17.59 -33.82 -12.99
C ASP A 737 17.09 -32.68 -12.04
N ALA A 738 15.80 -32.72 -11.72
CA ALA A 738 14.95 -31.61 -11.28
C ALA A 738 15.12 -31.05 -9.82
N THR A 739 14.94 -29.72 -9.72
CA THR A 739 14.44 -28.78 -8.65
C THR A 739 14.67 -29.07 -7.14
N PRO A 740 15.05 -28.06 -6.31
CA PRO A 740 14.08 -27.05 -5.82
C PRO A 740 14.62 -25.62 -5.56
N SER A 741 13.66 -24.71 -5.35
CA SER A 741 13.77 -23.30 -4.95
C SER A 741 14.86 -22.98 -3.91
N ALA A 742 15.56 -21.86 -4.08
CA ALA A 742 16.59 -21.39 -3.15
C ALA A 742 16.49 -19.88 -2.86
N HIS A 743 16.03 -19.56 -1.65
CA HIS A 743 16.50 -18.40 -0.90
C HIS A 743 17.93 -18.68 -0.43
N ILE A 744 18.94 -18.08 -1.05
CA ILE A 744 20.30 -17.97 -0.49
C ILE A 744 20.82 -16.55 -0.71
N HIS A 745 21.06 -15.84 0.38
CA HIS A 745 21.79 -14.57 0.42
C HIS A 745 23.32 -14.81 0.46
N SER A 746 24.05 -13.87 -0.12
CA SER A 746 25.44 -13.91 -0.60
C SER A 746 26.57 -13.86 0.45
N PHE A 747 26.45 -14.50 1.62
CA PHE A 747 27.59 -14.57 2.57
C PHE A 747 28.40 -15.88 2.51
N ALA A 748 28.08 -16.79 1.59
CA ALA A 748 28.71 -18.12 1.52
C ALA A 748 29.95 -18.22 0.60
N ASP A 749 30.46 -17.11 0.06
CA ASP A 749 31.74 -17.10 -0.67
C ASP A 749 32.91 -17.09 0.31
N GLY A 750 33.22 -18.25 0.90
CA GLY A 750 34.34 -18.28 1.83
C GLY A 750 34.78 -19.60 2.43
N LEU A 751 34.31 -20.78 1.97
CA LEU A 751 34.79 -22.05 2.52
C LEU A 751 35.10 -23.08 1.43
N LYS A 752 36.40 -23.27 1.17
CA LYS A 752 36.92 -24.36 0.35
C LYS A 752 36.81 -25.68 1.12
N GLY A 753 35.91 -26.57 0.69
CA GLY A 753 35.84 -27.95 1.17
C GLY A 753 35.12 -28.84 0.17
N LYS A 754 35.71 -29.99 -0.18
CA LYS A 754 35.06 -31.01 -1.03
C LYS A 754 33.95 -31.70 -0.24
N VAL A 755 32.72 -31.62 -0.75
CA VAL A 755 31.56 -32.36 -0.23
C VAL A 755 31.64 -33.81 -0.75
N THR A 756 31.77 -34.77 0.16
CA THR A 756 31.68 -36.20 -0.14
C THR A 756 30.26 -36.72 0.11
N GLY A 757 29.45 -36.83 -0.95
CA GLY A 757 28.26 -37.68 -1.03
C GLY A 757 27.00 -37.27 -0.22
N PRO A 758 25.80 -37.72 -0.64
CA PRO A 758 24.54 -37.40 0.04
C PRO A 758 24.39 -38.19 1.35
N GLY A 759 24.13 -37.47 2.45
CA GLY A 759 23.78 -38.06 3.74
C GLY A 759 22.42 -38.78 3.71
N LYS A 760 22.26 -39.82 4.54
CA LYS A 760 21.02 -40.61 4.65
C LYS A 760 19.81 -39.73 4.99
N LYS A 761 18.70 -39.93 4.27
CA LYS A 761 17.37 -39.33 4.56
C LYS A 761 16.94 -39.64 6.00
N ARG A 762 16.55 -38.60 6.75
CA ARG A 762 15.91 -38.72 8.06
C ARG A 762 14.43 -39.07 7.88
N ALA A 763 13.91 -39.99 8.70
CA ALA A 763 12.48 -40.16 8.89
C ALA A 763 12.00 -39.09 9.89
N SER A 764 11.00 -38.30 9.52
CA SER A 764 10.31 -37.40 10.44
C SER A 764 9.50 -38.23 11.44
N GLN A 765 9.70 -38.01 12.74
CA GLN A 765 8.76 -38.45 13.76
C GLN A 765 7.76 -37.32 14.06
N GLN A 766 6.49 -37.68 14.20
CA GLN A 766 5.43 -36.75 14.62
C GLN A 766 5.62 -36.30 16.07
N VAL A 767 5.44 -35.01 16.32
CA VAL A 767 5.27 -34.44 17.65
C VAL A 767 3.81 -34.00 17.81
N SER A 768 3.19 -34.31 18.95
CA SER A 768 1.76 -34.09 19.23
C SER A 768 1.34 -32.61 19.21
N PRO A 769 0.14 -32.26 18.69
CA PRO A 769 -0.32 -30.89 18.49
C PRO A 769 -0.92 -30.18 19.73
N THR A 770 -0.55 -30.55 20.96
CA THR A 770 -1.19 -30.02 22.20
C THR A 770 -0.28 -29.30 23.21
N LEU A 771 0.92 -28.85 22.82
CA LEU A 771 1.79 -28.07 23.72
C LEU A 771 2.14 -26.69 23.15
N SER A 772 1.56 -25.64 23.72
CA SER A 772 2.18 -24.31 23.77
C SER A 772 3.53 -24.45 24.48
N GLY A 773 4.63 -24.10 23.81
CA GLY A 773 5.93 -24.19 24.47
C GLY A 773 7.18 -24.09 23.63
N CYS A 774 7.24 -23.20 22.63
CA CYS A 774 8.53 -22.91 21.99
C CYS A 774 9.29 -21.85 22.79
N ASP A 775 10.40 -22.25 23.39
CA ASP A 775 11.34 -21.33 24.03
C ASP A 775 12.35 -20.82 22.99
N ARG A 776 12.25 -19.53 22.64
CA ARG A 776 13.12 -18.88 21.65
C ARG A 776 14.43 -18.32 22.23
N HIS A 777 14.68 -18.52 23.53
CA HIS A 777 15.96 -18.15 24.13
C HIS A 777 17.09 -19.08 23.67
N TYR A 778 16.81 -20.21 23.01
CA TYR A 778 17.82 -21.21 22.65
C TYR A 778 17.80 -21.55 21.15
N GLY A 779 18.94 -21.35 20.48
CA GLY A 779 19.12 -21.67 19.06
C GLY A 779 18.80 -20.51 18.12
N SER A 780 18.75 -20.79 16.81
CA SER A 780 18.33 -19.80 15.80
C SER A 780 16.80 -19.68 15.78
N ILE A 781 16.26 -18.68 15.07
CA ILE A 781 14.82 -18.42 14.96
C ILE A 781 14.00 -19.62 14.47
N ASN A 782 14.66 -20.58 13.80
CA ASN A 782 14.06 -21.81 13.26
C ASN A 782 14.22 -23.04 14.17
N VAL A 783 14.77 -22.90 15.38
CA VAL A 783 14.92 -23.98 16.37
C VAL A 783 13.92 -23.74 17.51
N CYS A 784 12.96 -24.65 17.69
CA CYS A 784 11.98 -24.59 18.79
C CYS A 784 12.37 -25.57 19.90
N VAL A 785 13.03 -25.07 20.95
CA VAL A 785 13.30 -25.85 22.16
C VAL A 785 12.03 -25.92 23.01
N PRO A 786 11.59 -27.10 23.46
CA PRO A 786 10.37 -27.22 24.26
C PRO A 786 10.54 -26.58 25.64
N THR A 787 9.59 -25.71 26.04
CA THR A 787 9.53 -25.11 27.38
C THR A 787 9.23 -26.17 28.46
N VAL A 788 8.63 -27.30 28.08
CA VAL A 788 8.31 -28.44 28.94
C VAL A 788 8.82 -29.73 28.29
N PHE A 789 9.69 -30.44 29.00
CA PHE A 789 10.22 -31.74 28.56
C PHE A 789 9.25 -32.89 28.92
N PRO A 790 9.31 -34.03 28.20
CA PRO A 790 8.55 -35.23 28.56
C PRO A 790 8.75 -35.62 30.03
N ALA A 791 7.73 -36.20 30.66
CA ALA A 791 7.73 -36.49 32.10
C ALA A 791 8.87 -37.43 32.53
N GLU A 792 9.39 -38.22 31.60
CA GLU A 792 10.51 -39.16 31.77
C GLU A 792 11.87 -38.43 31.83
N VAL A 793 11.95 -37.18 31.36
CA VAL A 793 13.16 -36.37 31.39
C VAL A 793 13.28 -35.67 32.74
N LYS A 794 14.31 -36.06 33.52
CA LYS A 794 14.60 -35.42 34.81
C LYS A 794 14.82 -33.91 34.62
N LYS A 795 14.36 -33.10 35.58
CA LYS A 795 14.53 -31.63 35.58
C LYS A 795 15.97 -31.19 35.91
N THR A 796 16.97 -31.92 35.44
CA THR A 796 18.39 -31.55 35.56
C THR A 796 18.92 -31.12 34.20
N THR A 797 19.88 -30.18 34.20
CA THR A 797 20.54 -29.71 32.97
C THR A 797 21.08 -30.89 32.15
N ALA A 798 21.73 -31.86 32.80
CA ALA A 798 22.29 -33.03 32.12
C ALA A 798 21.23 -33.90 31.43
N ALA A 799 20.08 -34.15 32.07
CA ALA A 799 19.03 -34.98 31.47
C ALA A 799 18.31 -34.27 30.32
N ARG A 800 18.03 -32.97 30.47
CA ARG A 800 17.45 -32.14 29.40
C ARG A 800 18.40 -32.01 28.20
N CYS A 801 19.67 -31.74 28.44
CA CYS A 801 20.68 -31.66 27.38
C CYS A 801 20.92 -33.01 26.69
N ALA A 802 20.88 -34.12 27.43
CA ALA A 802 20.95 -35.46 26.83
C ALA A 802 19.72 -35.73 25.94
N TRP A 803 18.53 -35.34 26.39
CA TRP A 803 17.30 -35.45 25.59
C TRP A 803 17.35 -34.58 24.33
N LEU A 804 17.75 -33.31 24.45
CA LEU A 804 17.91 -32.41 23.30
C LEU A 804 18.90 -32.98 22.28
N LYS A 805 20.05 -33.48 22.75
CA LYS A 805 21.06 -34.10 21.89
C LYS A 805 20.54 -35.38 21.22
N ALA A 806 19.76 -36.20 21.94
CA ALA A 806 19.17 -37.42 21.38
C ALA A 806 18.06 -37.14 20.35
N ASN A 807 17.50 -35.92 20.35
CA ASN A 807 16.48 -35.45 19.42
C ASN A 807 17.04 -34.45 18.38
N ASP A 808 18.35 -34.51 18.12
CA ASP A 808 19.04 -33.73 17.08
C ASP A 808 18.90 -32.20 17.18
N TYR A 809 18.66 -31.67 18.38
CA TYR A 809 18.81 -30.24 18.63
C TYR A 809 20.29 -29.89 18.49
N GLY A 810 20.61 -29.07 17.48
CA GLY A 810 21.96 -28.64 17.18
C GLY A 810 22.59 -27.78 18.28
N ARG A 811 23.67 -27.06 17.97
CA ARG A 811 24.27 -26.14 18.95
C ARG A 811 23.29 -25.01 19.27
N LEU A 812 22.92 -24.88 20.54
CA LEU A 812 21.91 -23.91 21.01
C LEU A 812 22.60 -22.67 21.59
N LYS A 813 22.73 -21.61 20.78
CA LYS A 813 23.16 -20.30 21.29
C LYS A 813 22.06 -19.69 22.15
N ILE A 814 22.40 -19.03 23.25
CA ILE A 814 21.42 -18.29 24.04
C ILE A 814 21.17 -16.91 23.44
N ASN A 815 19.90 -16.59 23.20
CA ASN A 815 19.43 -15.29 22.73
C ASN A 815 19.03 -14.46 23.96
N GLY A 816 19.84 -13.46 24.30
CA GLY A 816 19.64 -12.62 25.49
C GLY A 816 20.45 -13.08 26.71
N LYS A 817 20.11 -12.58 27.89
CA LYS A 817 20.80 -12.89 29.17
C LYS A 817 20.06 -13.93 30.02
N ASP A 818 18.88 -14.35 29.58
CA ASP A 818 17.97 -15.20 30.34
C ASP A 818 18.13 -16.67 29.90
N ASP A 819 18.22 -17.58 30.89
CA ASP A 819 18.32 -19.03 30.71
C ASP A 819 17.14 -19.73 31.43
N PRO A 820 15.88 -19.54 30.95
CA PRO A 820 14.68 -19.99 31.64
C PRO A 820 14.59 -21.51 31.85
N LEU A 821 15.24 -22.31 31.01
CA LEU A 821 15.29 -23.77 31.09
C LEU A 821 16.52 -24.32 31.83
N GLY A 822 17.44 -23.45 32.26
CA GLY A 822 18.64 -23.81 33.01
C GLY A 822 19.63 -24.67 32.23
N LEU A 823 19.78 -24.39 30.93
CA LEU A 823 20.58 -25.17 30.00
C LEU A 823 22.02 -24.64 29.82
N ASP A 824 22.31 -23.42 30.28
CA ASP A 824 23.65 -22.80 30.35
C ASP A 824 23.96 -22.26 31.77
N PRO A 825 24.10 -23.14 32.78
CA PRO A 825 24.56 -22.75 34.11
C PRO A 825 26.01 -22.22 34.13
N SER A 826 26.78 -22.37 33.05
CA SER A 826 28.09 -21.75 32.91
C SER A 826 28.03 -20.27 32.52
N ARG A 827 26.90 -19.83 31.93
CA ARG A 827 26.66 -18.49 31.36
C ARG A 827 27.67 -18.12 30.28
N ASN A 828 28.11 -19.09 29.48
CA ASN A 828 29.04 -18.86 28.39
C ASN A 828 28.34 -18.49 27.07
N GLY A 829 27.00 -18.41 27.07
CA GLY A 829 26.17 -18.02 25.94
C GLY A 829 25.79 -19.19 25.02
N VAL A 830 26.12 -20.43 25.40
CA VAL A 830 25.81 -21.63 24.62
C VAL A 830 25.32 -22.72 25.55
N ALA A 831 24.09 -23.18 25.31
CA ALA A 831 23.46 -24.20 26.12
C ALA A 831 24.06 -25.59 25.87
N CYS A 832 24.07 -26.42 26.92
CA CYS A 832 24.44 -27.84 26.86
C CYS A 832 25.90 -28.13 26.48
N GLU A 833 26.83 -27.22 26.76
CA GLU A 833 28.25 -27.48 26.57
C GLU A 833 28.82 -28.39 27.67
N LYS A 834 30.02 -28.96 27.43
CA LYS A 834 30.68 -29.86 28.39
C LYS A 834 30.87 -29.23 29.78
N GLN A 835 30.94 -27.90 29.86
CA GLN A 835 31.12 -27.17 31.11
C GLN A 835 29.81 -27.07 31.92
N ASP A 836 28.67 -26.95 31.25
CA ASP A 836 27.33 -26.93 31.86
C ASP A 836 26.98 -28.25 32.53
N LEU A 837 27.42 -29.35 31.91
CA LEU A 837 27.20 -30.70 32.42
C LEU A 837 28.03 -31.00 33.69
N ARG A 838 29.17 -30.31 33.88
CA ARG A 838 30.07 -30.52 35.03
C ARG A 838 29.61 -29.80 36.31
N LYS A 839 28.95 -28.64 36.20
CA LYS A 839 28.39 -27.93 37.36
C LYS A 839 27.17 -28.63 37.98
N SER A 840 26.45 -29.45 37.21
CA SER A 840 25.27 -30.19 37.71
C SER A 840 25.61 -31.37 38.65
N ALA A 841 26.89 -31.78 38.74
CA ALA A 841 27.35 -32.87 39.60
C ALA A 841 27.81 -32.42 41.00
N ARG A 842 27.72 -31.12 41.32
CA ARG A 842 27.96 -30.57 42.68
C ARG A 842 26.72 -29.79 43.14
N LYS A 843 25.60 -30.50 43.31
CA LYS A 843 24.49 -30.10 44.19
C LYS A 843 23.59 -31.29 44.45
#